data_AF-A0A7W1IDP0-F1
#
_entry.id   AF-A0A7W1IDP0-F1
#
_cell.length_a   1.000
_cell.length_b   1.000
_cell.length_c   1.000
_cell.angle_alpha   90.00
_cell.angle_beta   90.00
_cell.angle_gamma   90.00
#
_symmetry.space_group_name_H-M   'P 1'
#
loop_
_entity.id
_entity.type
_entity.pdbx_description
1 polymer ?
#
loop_
_entity_poly.entity_id
_entity_poly.type
_entity_poly.pdbx_seq_one_letter_code
_entity_poly.pdbx_strand_id
1 'polypeptide(L)'
;LRNERCNAILLLDPNSGCRGGFTAPRLDNQVNVQSSGIIGRRVHLNVDYDTERDFTANNNVQVYYEGLEDEIVRRVEVGTVTFRPPASRFITAAIPANNFGVNANFEVGAFQFQTLAATQKGSQVAQRTYSIGQTTSQPQDRTLRDLDFETGRFFWIVDPTAIAGYPAVDILNVNPASVPDTVRPAEVRIYRYRPPTGSNAADPNLGGIRAVARSPEPDPSLATFGPVRWELLIQGSDYYLDPSAFWIALSTKLDPGDYLAVSYVSAAGTTIGSFPSQDQGQNSTDSLRLIVRPQQPPTSVTFRHEMRQIYRVAGSDLEDPSLQVNLSVNQSERPQQGAATYLAQLGLSIPTDANSFDRENRLFPRDREPTAAQVVRESYIVFPHLTPFADASRLSPAERSDSLYRTPLYLLLSQGPSATFQIRLRYNSSGSGDRSTLSLGALQIRDSSEQLSLGGRQLERGVDYSIAYETGEVTFLNPDALFSGGVATVTARFEEQGIFAVAPTTILGFSTRYGLGETGAVNLIGMYQKESSAFNRPALGFEATANLIGGVNTELHFQPNAVTRLLNSLTTAPAVAPSRLDLNAEMAFTKPDPNRSGEAYIEEFEQDAGVPVSLRETLWEFGSGPSDARGAEEVGFGAGFDPDDAVQFTWQNLIPSGLAGQSVQLRPEDIDTLIRVVGRGQQLETPMFLTLHADTAGGVVQSNNHSLWTLPERRLRPRWRSMVTSLSPTGIDLTRSEYLEFWVFQSGARPADSAGVRLLVDLGSVNEDALAFAPESLLVNGADTLYRGRQYIGQGRLDTERSGDDIFNAQVDDRGILGDRPDRLLTPDGGEVDTLPLCQRILSASVPVFPWGDLNSRCTRGNGELDTEDLDADNGLNLSGANENALRYVVTLQPNDRYFVRNGVQSVDAATGRVTGTWSLYRVPLRDSTAISIGTPNLRSIRHLRITAVAPPDNDSPDIVARWGFA
;
A
#
# COMPACT_ATOMS: atom_id res chain seq x y z
N LEU A 1 -34.99 -7.02 7.42
CA LEU A 1 -33.83 -6.71 8.30
C LEU A 1 -32.95 -5.75 7.52
N ARG A 2 -32.70 -4.56 8.07
CA ARG A 2 -32.00 -3.44 7.42
C ARG A 2 -30.52 -3.52 7.79
N ASN A 3 -29.62 -3.55 6.82
CA ASN A 3 -28.21 -3.32 7.10
C ASN A 3 -27.99 -1.80 7.19
N GLU A 4 -28.07 -1.25 8.40
CA GLU A 4 -27.91 0.20 8.64
C GLU A 4 -26.49 0.71 8.37
N ARG A 5 -25.55 -0.17 8.00
CA ARG A 5 -24.18 0.19 7.60
C ARG A 5 -24.04 0.44 6.09
N CYS A 6 -25.08 0.19 5.30
CA CYS A 6 -25.06 0.44 3.85
C CYS A 6 -25.32 1.92 3.54
N ASN A 7 -24.48 2.52 2.70
CA ASN A 7 -24.69 3.85 2.10
C ASN A 7 -25.22 3.71 0.66
N ALA A 8 -25.54 4.84 0.00
CA ALA A 8 -26.10 4.86 -1.34
C ALA A 8 -25.14 4.27 -2.41
N ILE A 9 -23.84 4.55 -2.34
CA ILE A 9 -22.81 3.89 -3.18
C ILE A 9 -22.88 2.36 -3.10
N LEU A 10 -22.89 1.79 -1.89
CA LEU A 10 -22.88 0.35 -1.70
C LEU A 10 -24.15 -0.30 -2.23
N LEU A 11 -25.27 0.40 -2.19
CA LEU A 11 -26.51 -0.10 -2.78
C LEU A 11 -26.41 -0.28 -4.32
N LEU A 12 -25.55 0.47 -5.02
CA LEU A 12 -25.34 0.37 -6.48
C LEU A 12 -24.28 -0.67 -6.90
N ASP A 13 -23.53 -1.23 -5.94
CA ASP A 13 -22.57 -2.31 -6.18
C ASP A 13 -23.22 -3.70 -5.99
N PRO A 14 -23.22 -4.57 -7.02
CA PRO A 14 -23.68 -5.96 -6.90
C PRO A 14 -22.95 -6.77 -5.82
N ASN A 15 -21.70 -6.42 -5.50
CA ASN A 15 -20.84 -7.13 -4.55
C ASN A 15 -20.99 -6.66 -3.10
N SER A 16 -21.69 -5.57 -2.83
CA SER A 16 -21.73 -4.97 -1.48
C SER A 16 -22.48 -5.79 -0.44
N GLY A 17 -23.27 -6.77 -0.87
CA GLY A 17 -24.21 -7.49 0.01
C GLY A 17 -25.38 -6.62 0.53
N CYS A 18 -25.44 -5.34 0.15
CA CYS A 18 -26.49 -4.39 0.59
C CYS A 18 -27.85 -4.64 -0.09
N ARG A 19 -27.91 -5.49 -1.11
CA ARG A 19 -29.12 -5.83 -1.87
C ARG A 19 -29.86 -7.09 -1.41
N GLY A 20 -29.32 -7.82 -0.43
CA GLY A 20 -29.86 -9.12 -0.01
C GLY A 20 -30.81 -9.04 1.18
N GLY A 21 -32.04 -9.56 1.01
CA GLY A 21 -32.85 -10.02 2.14
C GLY A 21 -32.19 -11.23 2.82
N PHE A 22 -32.24 -11.25 4.15
CA PHE A 22 -31.58 -12.21 5.06
C PHE A 22 -30.09 -12.42 4.78
N THR A 23 -29.26 -11.55 5.37
CA THR A 23 -27.85 -11.88 5.60
C THR A 23 -27.80 -13.19 6.36
N ALA A 24 -27.08 -14.19 5.84
CA ALA A 24 -26.86 -15.42 6.58
C ALA A 24 -26.37 -15.06 7.99
N PRO A 25 -26.95 -15.65 9.06
CA PRO A 25 -26.54 -15.31 10.41
C PRO A 25 -25.04 -15.55 10.52
N ARG A 26 -24.31 -14.50 10.91
CA ARG A 26 -22.91 -14.67 11.29
C ARG A 26 -22.92 -15.43 12.61
N LEU A 27 -22.65 -16.73 12.54
CA LEU A 27 -22.42 -17.56 13.70
C LEU A 27 -21.01 -17.25 14.20
N ASP A 28 -20.92 -16.35 15.17
CA ASP A 28 -19.68 -16.14 15.92
C ASP A 28 -19.60 -17.21 17.00
N ASN A 29 -18.82 -18.26 16.74
CA ASN A 29 -18.67 -19.37 17.67
C ASN A 29 -17.47 -19.10 18.57
N GLN A 30 -17.73 -18.50 19.73
CA GLN A 30 -16.74 -18.37 20.79
C GLN A 30 -16.78 -19.63 21.65
N VAL A 31 -15.66 -20.35 21.72
CA VAL A 31 -15.50 -21.56 22.53
C VAL A 31 -14.36 -21.33 23.50
N ASN A 32 -14.72 -21.18 24.78
CA ASN A 32 -13.80 -21.22 25.90
C ASN A 32 -14.11 -22.46 26.74
N VAL A 33 -13.19 -23.43 26.73
CA VAL A 33 -13.32 -24.70 27.43
C VAL A 33 -12.06 -24.95 28.24
N GLN A 34 -12.24 -24.97 29.57
CA GLN A 34 -11.24 -25.46 30.50
C GLN A 34 -11.75 -26.72 31.19
N SER A 35 -11.02 -27.81 31.06
CA SER A 35 -11.36 -29.11 31.64
C SER A 35 -10.11 -29.86 32.03
N SER A 36 -10.00 -30.23 33.30
CA SER A 36 -8.94 -31.11 33.80
C SER A 36 -9.54 -32.26 34.60
N GLY A 37 -8.92 -33.42 34.55
CA GLY A 37 -9.39 -34.57 35.29
C GLY A 37 -8.74 -35.88 34.89
N ILE A 38 -9.12 -36.95 35.60
CA ILE A 38 -8.65 -38.31 35.35
C ILE A 38 -9.88 -39.16 35.01
N ILE A 39 -9.85 -39.79 33.84
CA ILE A 39 -10.86 -40.77 33.42
C ILE A 39 -10.37 -42.16 33.85
N GLY A 40 -11.07 -42.75 34.82
CA GLY A 40 -10.65 -43.99 35.45
C GLY A 40 -9.42 -43.79 36.32
N ARG A 41 -8.31 -44.48 36.01
CA ARG A 41 -7.05 -44.41 36.79
C ARG A 41 -5.80 -44.14 35.95
N ARG A 42 -5.95 -44.05 34.62
CA ARG A 42 -4.82 -44.06 33.68
C ARG A 42 -4.91 -43.03 32.58
N VAL A 43 -6.08 -42.45 32.32
CA VAL A 43 -6.27 -41.46 31.27
C VAL A 43 -6.45 -40.10 31.93
N HIS A 44 -5.62 -39.15 31.56
CA HIS A 44 -5.60 -37.81 32.10
C HIS A 44 -5.98 -36.83 30.99
N LEU A 45 -6.84 -35.88 31.34
CA LEU A 45 -7.33 -34.84 30.47
C LEU A 45 -6.85 -33.50 31.01
N ASN A 46 -6.28 -32.68 30.15
CA ASN A 46 -5.93 -31.29 30.43
C ASN A 46 -6.21 -30.46 29.18
N VAL A 47 -7.39 -29.84 29.14
CA VAL A 47 -7.86 -28.99 28.05
C VAL A 47 -8.02 -27.58 28.59
N ASP A 48 -7.39 -26.63 27.92
CA ASP A 48 -7.53 -25.20 28.09
C ASP A 48 -7.50 -24.60 26.68
N TYR A 49 -8.69 -24.40 26.12
CA TYR A 49 -8.88 -23.96 24.75
C TYR A 49 -9.77 -22.73 24.73
N ASP A 50 -9.28 -21.66 24.15
CA ASP A 50 -10.04 -20.43 23.92
C ASP A 50 -9.85 -19.98 22.46
N THR A 51 -10.97 -19.82 21.75
CA THR A 51 -10.99 -19.30 20.37
C THR A 51 -10.57 -17.84 20.26
N GLU A 52 -10.69 -17.09 21.35
CA GLU A 52 -10.33 -15.67 21.43
C GLU A 52 -8.93 -15.44 22.00
N ARG A 53 -8.16 -16.52 22.25
CA ARG A 53 -6.77 -16.39 22.70
C ARG A 53 -5.93 -15.76 21.60
N ASP A 54 -5.41 -14.56 21.88
CA ASP A 54 -4.58 -13.81 20.93
C ASP A 54 -3.42 -14.67 20.39
N PHE A 55 -2.77 -15.44 21.27
CA PHE A 55 -1.78 -16.43 20.90
C PHE A 55 -2.34 -17.86 20.91
N THR A 56 -2.83 -18.29 19.76
CA THR A 56 -3.46 -19.62 19.61
C THR A 56 -2.54 -20.80 19.95
N ALA A 57 -1.21 -20.63 19.93
CA ALA A 57 -0.26 -21.68 20.32
C ALA A 57 -0.24 -21.94 21.84
N ASN A 58 -0.78 -21.01 22.65
CA ASN A 58 -0.99 -21.24 24.08
C ASN A 58 -2.24 -22.10 24.35
N ASN A 59 -3.09 -22.37 23.35
CA ASN A 59 -4.18 -23.33 23.54
C ASN A 59 -3.60 -24.72 23.81
N ASN A 60 -4.01 -25.32 24.91
CA ASN A 60 -3.53 -26.61 25.37
C ASN A 60 -4.66 -27.64 25.29
N VAL A 61 -4.51 -28.66 24.47
CA VAL A 61 -5.45 -29.77 24.40
C VAL A 61 -4.65 -31.04 24.57
N GLN A 62 -4.43 -31.47 25.82
CA GLN A 62 -3.62 -32.64 26.12
C GLN A 62 -4.47 -33.75 26.71
N VAL A 63 -4.42 -34.92 26.09
CA VAL A 63 -4.92 -36.17 26.65
C VAL A 63 -3.75 -37.12 26.76
N TYR A 64 -3.50 -37.71 27.92
CA TYR A 64 -2.43 -38.69 28.06
C TYR A 64 -2.86 -39.94 28.82
N TYR A 65 -2.37 -41.08 28.35
CA TYR A 65 -2.39 -42.35 29.06
C TYR A 65 -1.09 -42.47 29.88
N GLU A 66 -1.20 -42.90 31.13
CA GLU A 66 -0.08 -43.19 32.02
C GLU A 66 -0.15 -44.65 32.48
N GLY A 67 0.90 -45.41 32.20
CA GLY A 67 1.06 -46.81 32.60
C GLY A 67 1.58 -46.95 34.03
N LEU A 68 1.49 -48.16 34.58
CA LEU A 68 2.07 -48.46 35.89
C LEU A 68 3.61 -48.64 35.81
N GLU A 69 4.29 -48.61 36.96
CA GLU A 69 5.76 -48.76 37.08
C GLU A 69 6.35 -50.04 36.47
N ASP A 70 5.55 -51.07 36.20
CA ASP A 70 6.01 -52.32 35.57
C ASP A 70 5.54 -52.47 34.10
N GLU A 71 4.84 -51.48 33.54
CA GLU A 71 4.30 -51.57 32.18
C GLU A 71 5.27 -51.00 31.13
N ILE A 72 5.32 -51.66 29.96
CA ILE A 72 6.17 -51.25 28.83
C ILE A 72 5.78 -49.85 28.32
N VAL A 73 4.49 -49.57 28.25
CA VAL A 73 3.98 -48.26 27.82
C VAL A 73 3.97 -47.35 29.04
N ARG A 74 4.93 -46.43 29.11
CA ARG A 74 5.03 -45.47 30.22
C ARG A 74 4.00 -44.36 30.06
N ARG A 75 3.99 -43.73 28.88
CA ARG A 75 3.12 -42.58 28.62
C ARG A 75 2.79 -42.46 27.15
N VAL A 76 1.54 -42.19 26.81
CA VAL A 76 1.14 -41.82 25.44
C VAL A 76 0.31 -40.55 25.52
N GLU A 77 0.79 -39.48 24.92
CA GLU A 77 0.17 -38.15 24.88
C GLU A 77 -0.39 -37.89 23.49
N VAL A 78 -1.57 -37.28 23.42
CA VAL A 78 -2.24 -36.88 22.19
C VAL A 78 -2.73 -35.43 22.34
N GLY A 79 -2.60 -34.68 21.25
CA GLY A 79 -2.90 -33.26 21.18
C GLY A 79 -1.63 -32.46 21.48
N THR A 80 -1.63 -31.61 22.50
CA THR A 80 -0.47 -30.80 22.86
C THR A 80 0.63 -31.67 23.49
N VAL A 81 1.75 -31.82 22.79
CA VAL A 81 2.86 -32.70 23.17
C VAL A 81 4.20 -31.97 23.20
N THR A 82 5.09 -32.40 24.09
CA THR A 82 6.44 -31.84 24.20
C THR A 82 7.47 -32.97 24.13
N PHE A 83 8.43 -32.84 23.22
CA PHE A 83 9.50 -33.81 23.07
C PHE A 83 10.79 -33.27 23.71
N ARG A 84 11.30 -34.01 24.70
CA ARG A 84 12.45 -33.62 25.51
C ARG A 84 13.57 -34.66 25.31
N PRO A 85 14.34 -34.56 24.22
CA PRO A 85 15.45 -35.47 24.02
C PRO A 85 16.53 -35.26 25.09
N PRO A 86 17.38 -36.26 25.36
CA PRO A 86 18.54 -36.10 26.23
C PRO A 86 19.42 -34.91 25.83
N ALA A 87 19.96 -34.21 26.84
CA ALA A 87 20.74 -32.99 26.62
C ALA A 87 21.97 -33.24 25.73
N SER A 88 22.20 -32.36 24.76
CA SER A 88 23.22 -32.49 23.72
C SER A 88 23.84 -31.12 23.43
N ARG A 89 25.16 -31.06 23.27
CA ARG A 89 25.90 -29.83 22.96
C ARG A 89 25.87 -29.49 21.47
N PHE A 90 25.63 -30.47 20.60
CA PHE A 90 25.56 -30.29 19.15
C PHE A 90 24.11 -30.22 18.64
N ILE A 91 23.19 -30.98 19.22
CA ILE A 91 21.75 -30.91 18.93
C ILE A 91 21.15 -29.84 19.84
N THR A 92 21.45 -28.59 19.49
CA THR A 92 20.97 -27.39 20.19
C THR A 92 19.66 -26.86 19.64
N ALA A 93 19.13 -27.47 18.57
CA ALA A 93 17.84 -27.13 18.01
C ALA A 93 16.77 -27.34 19.09
N ALA A 94 16.25 -26.23 19.63
CA ALA A 94 15.09 -26.27 20.51
C ALA A 94 13.95 -26.83 19.68
N ILE A 95 13.56 -28.08 19.94
CA ILE A 95 12.36 -28.66 19.37
C ILE A 95 11.22 -27.91 20.04
N PRO A 96 10.45 -27.13 19.28
CA PRO A 96 9.45 -26.26 19.88
C PRO A 96 8.51 -27.12 20.73
N ALA A 97 8.17 -26.67 21.93
CA ALA A 97 7.31 -27.45 22.81
C ALA A 97 5.84 -27.43 22.29
N ASN A 98 4.86 -28.04 22.98
CA ASN A 98 3.41 -27.97 22.64
C ASN A 98 3.06 -28.13 21.15
N ASN A 99 3.77 -28.98 20.43
CA ASN A 99 3.37 -29.34 19.08
C ASN A 99 2.04 -30.10 19.17
N PHE A 100 1.20 -29.98 18.15
CA PHE A 100 -0.06 -30.73 18.12
C PHE A 100 0.18 -32.08 17.43
N GLY A 101 0.10 -33.18 18.18
CA GLY A 101 0.43 -34.51 17.68
C GLY A 101 0.33 -35.62 18.72
N VAL A 102 1.21 -36.60 18.56
CA VAL A 102 1.31 -37.79 19.43
C VAL A 102 2.75 -37.92 19.92
N ASN A 103 2.92 -38.14 21.22
CA ASN A 103 4.20 -38.43 21.86
C ASN A 103 4.05 -39.71 22.68
N ALA A 104 4.93 -40.68 22.49
CA ALA A 104 4.84 -41.96 23.16
C ALA A 104 6.19 -42.38 23.74
N ASN A 105 6.17 -42.74 25.03
CA ASN A 105 7.30 -43.17 25.84
C ASN A 105 7.12 -44.64 26.21
N PHE A 106 8.16 -45.44 25.96
CA PHE A 106 8.20 -46.86 26.26
C PHE A 106 9.45 -47.19 27.07
N GLU A 107 9.34 -48.15 27.96
CA GLU A 107 10.47 -48.68 28.74
C GLU A 107 10.48 -50.21 28.64
N VAL A 108 11.58 -50.75 28.11
CA VAL A 108 11.77 -52.20 27.93
C VAL A 108 13.11 -52.56 28.54
N GLY A 109 13.09 -52.99 29.80
CA GLY A 109 14.30 -53.28 30.56
C GLY A 109 15.19 -52.03 30.70
N ALA A 110 16.42 -52.10 30.20
CA ALA A 110 17.36 -50.96 30.24
C ALA A 110 17.15 -49.94 29.10
N PHE A 111 16.24 -50.20 28.17
CA PHE A 111 15.94 -49.29 27.07
C PHE A 111 14.74 -48.40 27.38
N GLN A 112 14.89 -47.10 27.15
CA GLN A 112 13.81 -46.13 27.11
C GLN A 112 13.70 -45.60 25.69
N PHE A 113 12.52 -45.69 25.10
CA PHE A 113 12.22 -45.16 23.77
C PHE A 113 11.23 -44.02 23.89
N GLN A 114 11.45 -42.95 23.15
CA GLN A 114 10.50 -41.87 22.98
C GLN A 114 10.31 -41.60 21.49
N THR A 115 9.06 -41.45 21.07
CA THR A 115 8.68 -41.17 19.68
C THR A 115 7.74 -39.98 19.64
N LEU A 116 7.90 -39.11 18.65
CA LEU A 116 7.07 -37.94 18.42
C LEU A 116 6.60 -37.94 16.96
N ALA A 117 5.31 -37.69 16.75
CA ALA A 117 4.77 -37.31 15.46
C ALA A 117 3.82 -36.13 15.67
N ALA A 118 4.22 -34.93 15.27
CA ALA A 118 3.46 -33.72 15.58
C ALA A 118 3.56 -32.66 14.48
N THR A 119 2.66 -31.69 14.53
CA THR A 119 2.66 -30.52 13.67
C THR A 119 2.84 -29.27 14.52
N GLN A 120 3.70 -28.37 14.06
CA GLN A 120 3.94 -27.06 14.64
C GLN A 120 3.27 -26.00 13.76
N LYS A 121 2.60 -25.04 14.40
CA LYS A 121 1.98 -23.88 13.75
C LYS A 121 2.26 -22.63 14.57
N GLY A 122 2.61 -21.53 13.90
CA GLY A 122 2.52 -20.18 14.48
C GLY A 122 3.54 -19.79 15.56
N SER A 123 4.61 -20.56 15.78
CA SER A 123 5.69 -20.24 16.73
C SER A 123 7.04 -20.26 16.03
N GLN A 124 7.90 -19.28 16.33
CA GLN A 124 9.30 -19.21 15.91
C GLN A 124 10.23 -19.06 17.12
N VAL A 125 11.41 -19.67 17.06
CA VAL A 125 12.44 -19.51 18.11
C VAL A 125 13.27 -18.27 17.80
N ALA A 126 13.20 -17.27 18.66
CA ALA A 126 14.02 -16.05 18.60
C ALA A 126 15.22 -16.16 19.55
N GLN A 127 16.37 -15.61 19.13
CA GLN A 127 17.53 -15.38 19.99
C GLN A 127 17.90 -13.91 19.93
N ARG A 128 17.98 -13.26 21.09
CA ARG A 128 18.33 -11.84 21.22
C ARG A 128 19.41 -11.66 22.29
N THR A 129 20.27 -10.67 22.08
CA THR A 129 21.38 -10.35 22.98
C THR A 129 21.19 -8.94 23.50
N TYR A 130 21.50 -8.70 24.77
CA TYR A 130 21.32 -7.43 25.46
C TYR A 130 22.54 -7.08 26.29
N SER A 131 22.80 -5.78 26.43
CA SER A 131 23.82 -5.22 27.33
C SER A 131 23.12 -4.60 28.51
N ILE A 132 23.46 -5.03 29.72
CA ILE A 132 22.85 -4.56 30.97
C ILE A 132 23.88 -3.74 31.74
N GLY A 133 23.65 -2.42 31.79
CA GLY A 133 24.46 -1.43 32.50
C GLY A 133 23.60 -0.63 33.50
N GLN A 134 23.69 0.70 33.52
CA GLN A 134 22.72 1.52 34.29
C GLN A 134 21.31 1.40 33.71
N THR A 135 21.24 1.42 32.38
CA THR A 135 20.06 1.11 31.57
C THR A 135 20.27 -0.22 30.87
N THR A 136 19.19 -0.85 30.43
CA THR A 136 19.27 -1.95 29.47
C THR A 136 19.36 -1.42 28.06
N SER A 137 20.28 -1.97 27.27
CA SER A 137 20.39 -1.63 25.85
C SER A 137 20.49 -2.86 24.97
N GLN A 138 19.97 -2.73 23.75
CA GLN A 138 20.00 -3.77 22.74
C GLN A 138 20.97 -3.35 21.62
N PRO A 139 22.02 -4.16 21.33
CA PRO A 139 22.83 -3.95 20.14
C PRO A 139 21.97 -4.13 18.87
N GLN A 140 22.01 -3.12 18.02
CA GLN A 140 21.41 -3.07 16.71
C GLN A 140 22.52 -3.21 15.65
N ASP A 141 22.27 -4.02 14.63
CA ASP A 141 23.14 -4.16 13.46
C ASP A 141 22.27 -4.04 12.21
N ARG A 142 22.29 -2.86 11.59
CA ARG A 142 21.46 -2.54 10.43
C ARG A 142 22.36 -2.31 9.22
N THR A 143 21.96 -2.85 8.08
CA THR A 143 22.62 -2.57 6.80
C THR A 143 21.66 -1.76 5.93
N LEU A 144 22.12 -0.61 5.47
CA LEU A 144 21.43 0.25 4.50
C LEU A 144 22.17 0.17 3.17
N ARG A 145 21.45 0.33 2.07
CA ARG A 145 22.00 0.47 0.72
C ARG A 145 22.21 1.96 0.41
N ASP A 146 23.06 2.26 -0.58
CA ASP A 146 23.09 3.60 -1.20
C ASP A 146 21.72 4.08 -1.66
N LEU A 147 20.80 3.17 -1.99
CA LEU A 147 19.44 3.51 -2.41
C LEU A 147 18.48 3.83 -1.25
N ASP A 148 18.83 3.52 0.00
CA ASP A 148 17.95 3.64 1.17
C ASP A 148 18.06 5.01 1.88
N PHE A 149 18.19 6.08 1.10
CA PHE A 149 18.25 7.46 1.62
C PHE A 149 16.91 7.87 2.27
N GLU A 150 16.93 8.92 3.08
CA GLU A 150 15.72 9.46 3.71
C GLU A 150 14.88 10.25 2.70
N THR A 151 13.86 9.59 2.15
CA THR A 151 12.89 10.19 1.23
C THR A 151 11.92 11.15 1.92
N GLY A 152 11.44 12.13 1.16
CA GLY A 152 10.27 12.93 1.55
C GLY A 152 10.47 13.90 2.72
N ARG A 153 11.69 14.07 3.24
CA ARG A 153 11.93 14.85 4.47
C ARG A 153 12.80 16.09 4.27
N PHE A 154 13.90 15.95 3.54
CA PHE A 154 14.92 16.99 3.42
C PHE A 154 14.90 17.64 2.03
N PHE A 155 14.69 18.96 1.99
CA PHE A 155 14.51 19.69 0.74
C PHE A 155 15.31 20.98 0.68
N TRP A 156 15.87 21.28 -0.47
CA TRP A 156 16.39 22.60 -0.82
C TRP A 156 15.26 23.58 -1.12
N ILE A 157 15.39 24.81 -0.64
CA ILE A 157 14.51 25.94 -0.97
C ILE A 157 14.95 26.59 -2.29
N VAL A 158 16.26 26.72 -2.50
CA VAL A 158 16.86 27.26 -3.73
C VAL A 158 17.39 26.14 -4.63
N ASP A 159 17.52 26.36 -5.94
CA ASP A 159 18.15 25.35 -6.81
C ASP A 159 19.63 25.16 -6.38
N PRO A 160 20.04 23.96 -5.92
CA PRO A 160 21.38 23.74 -5.41
C PRO A 160 22.48 23.96 -6.46
N THR A 161 22.16 23.97 -7.77
CA THR A 161 23.14 24.28 -8.81
C THR A 161 23.64 25.73 -8.77
N ALA A 162 22.92 26.62 -8.07
CA ALA A 162 23.33 28.01 -7.88
C ALA A 162 24.39 28.18 -6.77
N ILE A 163 24.65 27.13 -5.97
CA ILE A 163 25.62 27.17 -4.88
C ILE A 163 27.02 26.90 -5.45
N ALA A 164 27.97 27.79 -5.13
CA ALA A 164 29.36 27.59 -5.53
C ALA A 164 29.92 26.25 -5.02
N GLY A 165 30.50 25.46 -5.92
CA GLY A 165 31.04 24.14 -5.60
C GLY A 165 30.09 22.96 -5.86
N TYR A 166 28.87 23.19 -6.35
CA TYR A 166 27.95 22.11 -6.75
C TYR A 166 28.62 21.07 -7.68
N PRO A 167 28.43 19.75 -7.47
CA PRO A 167 27.62 19.10 -6.41
C PRO A 167 28.36 18.83 -5.08
N ALA A 168 29.60 19.29 -4.92
CA ALA A 168 30.42 19.13 -3.72
C ALA A 168 30.04 20.17 -2.63
N VAL A 169 28.80 20.08 -2.15
CA VAL A 169 28.25 20.95 -1.11
C VAL A 169 28.03 20.16 0.17
N ASP A 170 28.57 20.65 1.29
CA ASP A 170 28.33 20.14 2.64
C ASP A 170 27.18 20.89 3.30
N ILE A 171 26.00 20.29 3.35
CA ILE A 171 24.77 20.95 3.83
C ILE A 171 24.85 21.42 5.28
N LEU A 172 25.69 20.77 6.10
CA LEU A 172 25.83 21.08 7.52
C LEU A 172 26.79 22.25 7.79
N ASN A 173 27.50 22.72 6.76
CA ASN A 173 28.49 23.80 6.86
C ASN A 173 28.40 24.77 5.65
N VAL A 174 27.21 24.91 5.04
CA VAL A 174 27.04 25.82 3.89
C VAL A 174 27.26 27.26 4.33
N ASN A 175 28.11 27.98 3.61
CA ASN A 175 28.31 29.41 3.81
C ASN A 175 27.22 30.19 3.05
N PRO A 176 26.33 30.96 3.72
CA PRO A 176 25.31 31.74 3.02
C PRO A 176 25.86 32.72 1.97
N ALA A 177 27.09 33.20 2.15
CA ALA A 177 27.75 34.09 1.19
C ALA A 177 28.15 33.39 -0.13
N SER A 178 28.06 32.05 -0.23
CA SER A 178 28.34 31.32 -1.48
C SER A 178 27.21 31.44 -2.52
N VAL A 179 26.09 32.05 -2.14
CA VAL A 179 24.92 32.28 -3.00
C VAL A 179 24.73 33.79 -3.18
N PRO A 180 24.56 34.30 -4.42
CA PRO A 180 24.34 35.72 -4.67
C PRO A 180 23.11 36.28 -3.93
N ASP A 181 23.20 37.54 -3.47
CA ASP A 181 22.14 38.23 -2.71
C ASP A 181 20.78 38.22 -3.43
N THR A 182 20.77 38.19 -4.75
CA THR A 182 19.56 38.15 -5.59
C THR A 182 18.73 36.88 -5.41
N VAL A 183 19.37 35.77 -5.04
CA VAL A 183 18.73 34.45 -4.89
C VAL A 183 18.85 33.88 -3.48
N ARG A 184 19.66 34.49 -2.59
CA ARG A 184 19.81 34.09 -1.19
C ARG A 184 18.54 34.39 -0.39
N PRO A 185 17.83 33.40 0.17
CA PRO A 185 16.62 33.64 0.96
C PRO A 185 16.92 34.35 2.28
N ALA A 186 16.00 35.22 2.71
CA ALA A 186 16.07 35.94 3.99
C ALA A 186 14.81 35.75 4.85
N GLU A 187 13.63 35.75 4.22
CA GLU A 187 12.35 35.36 4.84
C GLU A 187 11.76 34.21 4.02
N VAL A 188 11.33 33.11 4.64
CA VAL A 188 10.86 31.90 3.94
C VAL A 188 9.54 31.43 4.54
N ARG A 189 8.57 31.07 3.68
CA ARG A 189 7.37 30.30 4.04
C ARG A 189 7.30 29.04 3.19
N ILE A 190 6.83 27.96 3.80
CA ILE A 190 6.71 26.64 3.18
C ILE A 190 5.23 26.27 3.10
N TYR A 191 4.84 25.71 1.97
CA TYR A 191 3.47 25.35 1.64
C TYR A 191 3.40 23.91 1.17
N ARG A 192 2.47 23.13 1.72
CA ARG A 192 2.20 21.75 1.31
C ARG A 192 0.85 21.69 0.59
N TYR A 193 0.74 20.90 -0.45
CA TYR A 193 -0.55 20.52 -1.01
C TYR A 193 -0.69 19.01 -0.94
N ARG A 194 -1.77 18.57 -0.31
CA ARG A 194 -2.18 17.17 -0.17
C ARG A 194 -3.34 16.92 -1.12
N PRO A 195 -3.25 15.97 -2.05
CA PRO A 195 -4.39 15.64 -2.90
C PRO A 195 -5.56 15.09 -2.05
N PRO A 196 -6.82 15.48 -2.33
CA PRO A 196 -7.97 14.88 -1.67
C PRO A 196 -8.09 13.39 -2.00
N THR A 197 -8.51 12.60 -1.01
CA THR A 197 -8.59 11.13 -1.12
C THR A 197 -10.05 10.66 -1.20
N GLY A 198 -10.57 10.55 -2.41
CA GLY A 198 -11.95 10.11 -2.69
C GLY A 198 -12.91 11.26 -2.97
N SER A 199 -14.02 10.96 -3.66
CA SER A 199 -14.98 11.95 -4.16
C SER A 199 -15.67 12.77 -3.06
N ASN A 200 -16.01 12.13 -1.93
CA ASN A 200 -16.73 12.74 -0.81
C ASN A 200 -15.81 13.24 0.33
N ALA A 201 -14.49 13.24 0.14
CA ALA A 201 -13.55 13.63 1.18
C ALA A 201 -13.44 15.15 1.29
N ALA A 202 -13.39 15.66 2.52
CA ALA A 202 -13.07 17.06 2.76
C ALA A 202 -11.66 17.38 2.25
N ASP A 203 -11.49 18.56 1.64
CA ASP A 203 -10.18 19.05 1.20
C ASP A 203 -9.19 19.04 2.38
N PRO A 204 -8.10 18.25 2.31
CA PRO A 204 -7.11 18.19 3.38
C PRO A 204 -6.33 19.50 3.54
N ASN A 205 -6.47 20.43 2.59
CA ASN A 205 -5.83 21.75 2.60
C ASN A 205 -6.79 22.86 3.06
N LEU A 206 -7.91 22.50 3.70
CA LEU A 206 -8.86 23.47 4.24
C LEU A 206 -8.18 24.47 5.18
N GLY A 207 -8.50 25.76 5.02
CA GLY A 207 -7.84 26.85 5.73
C GLY A 207 -6.49 27.28 5.13
N GLY A 208 -6.07 26.64 4.04
CA GLY A 208 -4.92 27.02 3.24
C GLY A 208 -5.14 28.28 2.38
N ILE A 209 -4.21 28.53 1.48
CA ILE A 209 -4.15 29.73 0.64
C ILE A 209 -4.20 29.31 -0.83
N ARG A 210 -5.13 29.86 -1.61
CA ARG A 210 -5.19 29.59 -3.05
C ARG A 210 -4.06 30.28 -3.79
N ALA A 211 -3.23 29.51 -4.48
CA ALA A 211 -2.13 30.04 -5.28
C ALA A 211 -1.73 29.10 -6.42
N VAL A 212 -1.10 29.67 -7.46
CA VAL A 212 -0.47 28.91 -8.54
C VAL A 212 1.02 28.72 -8.22
N ALA A 213 1.46 27.48 -8.04
CA ALA A 213 2.88 27.18 -7.86
C ALA A 213 3.58 27.06 -9.23
N ARG A 214 4.76 27.67 -9.35
CA ARG A 214 5.55 27.74 -10.59
C ARG A 214 6.98 27.26 -10.37
N SER A 215 7.51 26.48 -11.31
CA SER A 215 8.90 26.03 -11.39
C SER A 215 9.46 26.41 -12.77
N PRO A 216 10.76 26.73 -12.93
CA PRO A 216 11.36 27.08 -14.21
C PRO A 216 11.77 25.79 -14.93
N GLU A 217 10.80 24.89 -15.12
CA GLU A 217 11.02 23.61 -15.78
C GLU A 217 11.35 23.82 -17.26
N PRO A 218 12.25 23.00 -17.84
CA PRO A 218 12.47 22.98 -19.29
C PRO A 218 11.22 22.52 -20.05
N ASP A 219 10.41 21.64 -19.45
CA ASP A 219 9.15 21.16 -19.98
C ASP A 219 8.00 22.05 -19.47
N PRO A 220 7.31 22.81 -20.35
CA PRO A 220 6.21 23.69 -19.97
C PRO A 220 5.06 22.95 -19.27
N SER A 221 4.83 21.66 -19.57
CA SER A 221 3.76 20.87 -18.93
C SER A 221 4.02 20.62 -17.44
N LEU A 222 5.28 20.78 -17.00
CA LEU A 222 5.71 20.61 -15.62
C LEU A 222 5.92 21.95 -14.88
N ALA A 223 5.82 23.07 -15.59
CA ALA A 223 6.20 24.38 -15.07
C ALA A 223 5.20 24.96 -14.05
N THR A 224 3.94 24.56 -14.08
CA THR A 224 2.87 25.14 -13.23
C THR A 224 1.97 24.08 -12.61
N PHE A 225 1.50 24.35 -11.39
CA PHE A 225 0.50 23.54 -10.70
C PHE A 225 -0.44 24.44 -9.89
N GLY A 226 -1.75 24.17 -9.94
CA GLY A 226 -2.80 25.03 -9.41
C GLY A 226 -3.39 26.01 -10.43
N PRO A 227 -4.36 26.85 -10.02
CA PRO A 227 -4.56 27.35 -8.65
C PRO A 227 -5.27 26.39 -7.69
N VAL A 228 -4.56 25.90 -6.67
CA VAL A 228 -5.12 25.07 -5.58
C VAL A 228 -4.95 25.75 -4.22
N ARG A 229 -5.66 25.29 -3.19
CA ARG A 229 -5.44 25.70 -1.80
C ARG A 229 -4.23 25.00 -1.21
N TRP A 230 -3.23 25.76 -0.78
CA TRP A 230 -2.02 25.23 -0.15
C TRP A 230 -2.05 25.41 1.36
N GLU A 231 -1.76 24.35 2.09
CA GLU A 231 -1.54 24.40 3.54
C GLU A 231 -0.24 25.16 3.86
N LEU A 232 -0.33 26.19 4.69
CA LEU A 232 0.83 26.93 5.19
C LEU A 232 1.45 26.19 6.38
N LEU A 233 2.70 25.75 6.26
CA LEU A 233 3.40 25.04 7.33
C LEU A 233 3.99 26.01 8.37
N ILE A 234 4.07 25.55 9.62
CA ILE A 234 4.57 26.31 10.76
C ILE A 234 6.02 25.90 11.09
N GLN A 235 6.94 26.86 11.01
CA GLN A 235 8.34 26.65 11.39
C GLN A 235 8.47 26.26 12.87
N GLY A 236 9.30 25.25 13.16
CA GLY A 236 9.53 24.73 14.51
C GLY A 236 8.50 23.70 15.00
N SER A 237 7.40 23.52 14.26
CA SER A 237 6.42 22.43 14.45
C SER A 237 6.45 21.47 13.27
N ASP A 238 6.20 22.01 12.08
CA ASP A 238 5.98 21.21 10.87
C ASP A 238 7.27 21.06 10.07
N TYR A 239 8.20 22.00 10.23
CA TYR A 239 9.52 21.94 9.62
C TYR A 239 10.60 22.69 10.41
N TYR A 240 11.83 22.22 10.28
CA TYR A 240 13.05 22.90 10.68
C TYR A 240 13.59 23.66 9.46
N LEU A 241 13.95 24.91 9.66
CA LEU A 241 14.66 25.74 8.68
C LEU A 241 16.10 25.89 9.14
N ASP A 242 17.04 25.49 8.28
CA ASP A 242 18.46 25.66 8.56
C ASP A 242 18.85 27.15 8.67
N PRO A 243 19.80 27.53 9.53
CA PRO A 243 20.27 28.91 9.66
C PRO A 243 20.77 29.56 8.37
N SER A 244 21.18 28.78 7.35
CA SER A 244 21.52 29.31 6.03
C SER A 244 20.30 29.76 5.21
N ALA A 245 19.09 29.38 5.63
CA ALA A 245 17.82 29.53 4.93
C ALA A 245 17.76 28.83 3.55
N PHE A 246 18.71 27.94 3.23
CA PHE A 246 18.75 27.25 1.94
C PHE A 246 17.99 25.93 1.90
N TRP A 247 17.71 25.32 3.06
CA TRP A 247 17.07 24.02 3.11
C TRP A 247 16.23 23.83 4.37
N ILE A 248 15.34 22.84 4.31
CA ILE A 248 14.43 22.46 5.38
C ILE A 248 14.47 20.96 5.66
N ALA A 249 14.05 20.59 6.86
CA ALA A 249 13.66 19.22 7.21
C ALA A 249 12.23 19.22 7.76
N LEU A 250 11.33 18.47 7.14
CA LEU A 250 9.95 18.33 7.62
C LEU A 250 9.90 17.43 8.87
N SER A 251 8.99 17.71 9.81
CA SER A 251 8.74 16.84 10.97
C SER A 251 7.99 15.57 10.55
N THR A 252 7.03 15.71 9.64
CA THR A 252 6.36 14.60 8.95
C THR A 252 6.87 14.51 7.52
N LYS A 253 7.20 13.29 7.06
CA LYS A 253 7.58 13.08 5.64
C LYS A 253 6.42 13.48 4.73
N LEU A 254 6.74 13.97 3.53
CA LEU A 254 5.78 14.09 2.44
C LEU A 254 5.29 12.71 2.02
N ASP A 255 3.98 12.63 1.78
CA ASP A 255 3.42 11.45 1.14
C ASP A 255 3.79 11.46 -0.35
N PRO A 256 3.85 10.29 -1.03
CA PRO A 256 4.31 10.21 -2.42
C PRO A 256 3.52 11.06 -3.44
N GLY A 257 2.29 11.44 -3.10
CA GLY A 257 1.41 12.29 -3.93
C GLY A 257 1.45 13.78 -3.57
N ASP A 258 2.21 14.20 -2.56
CA ASP A 258 2.20 15.57 -2.09
C ASP A 258 3.08 16.50 -2.90
N TYR A 259 2.69 17.77 -2.91
CA TYR A 259 3.46 18.85 -3.51
C TYR A 259 4.01 19.74 -2.40
N LEU A 260 5.16 20.35 -2.68
CA LEU A 260 5.79 21.31 -1.79
C LEU A 260 6.17 22.56 -2.57
N ALA A 261 5.79 23.70 -2.06
CA ALA A 261 6.11 25.01 -2.61
C ALA A 261 6.64 25.94 -1.53
N VAL A 262 7.31 27.01 -1.96
CA VAL A 262 7.91 28.00 -1.08
C VAL A 262 7.61 29.42 -1.57
N SER A 263 7.60 30.37 -0.65
CA SER A 263 7.75 31.79 -0.97
C SER A 263 8.94 32.32 -0.17
N TYR A 264 9.78 33.14 -0.80
CA TYR A 264 10.88 33.77 -0.08
C TYR A 264 11.21 35.18 -0.56
N VAL A 265 11.67 36.03 0.35
CA VAL A 265 12.27 37.33 0.01
C VAL A 265 13.78 37.13 -0.02
N SER A 266 14.44 37.49 -1.12
CA SER A 266 15.89 37.41 -1.21
C SER A 266 16.59 38.51 -0.41
N ALA A 267 17.88 38.33 -0.11
CA ALA A 267 18.68 39.34 0.57
C ALA A 267 18.79 40.67 -0.20
N ALA A 268 18.59 40.63 -1.53
CA ALA A 268 18.48 41.82 -2.39
C ALA A 268 17.09 42.49 -2.36
N GLY A 269 16.12 41.93 -1.63
CA GLY A 269 14.74 42.42 -1.54
C GLY A 269 13.79 41.92 -2.63
N THR A 270 14.23 41.01 -3.51
CA THR A 270 13.38 40.43 -4.55
C THR A 270 12.46 39.38 -3.93
N THR A 271 11.15 39.52 -4.10
CA THR A 271 10.19 38.50 -3.66
C THR A 271 10.04 37.43 -4.73
N ILE A 272 10.18 36.16 -4.32
CA ILE A 272 9.91 34.99 -5.15
C ILE A 272 8.60 34.36 -4.66
N GLY A 273 7.59 34.38 -5.54
CA GLY A 273 6.20 34.07 -5.19
C GLY A 273 5.50 35.25 -4.52
N SER A 274 4.45 34.96 -3.74
CA SER A 274 3.64 35.87 -2.96
C SER A 274 3.75 35.54 -1.46
N PHE A 275 3.44 36.50 -0.60
CA PHE A 275 3.35 36.31 0.86
C PHE A 275 1.93 36.58 1.38
N PRO A 276 0.93 35.82 0.92
CA PRO A 276 -0.45 36.03 1.33
C PRO A 276 -0.61 35.78 2.83
N SER A 277 -1.43 36.61 3.46
CA SER A 277 -1.83 36.46 4.88
C SER A 277 -3.22 35.85 5.04
N GLN A 278 -4.02 35.79 3.96
CA GLN A 278 -5.37 35.23 3.91
C GLN A 278 -5.66 34.72 2.49
N ASP A 279 -6.54 33.72 2.36
CA ASP A 279 -7.00 33.21 1.06
C ASP A 279 -7.80 34.28 0.29
N GLN A 280 -7.48 34.47 -0.98
CA GLN A 280 -8.17 35.42 -1.88
C GLN A 280 -9.29 34.75 -2.70
N GLY A 281 -9.53 33.44 -2.52
CA GLY A 281 -10.53 32.68 -3.26
C GLY A 281 -10.19 32.53 -4.75
N GLN A 282 -11.16 32.10 -5.58
CA GLN A 282 -10.94 31.73 -6.99
C GLN A 282 -10.26 32.80 -7.87
N ASN A 283 -10.33 34.09 -7.49
CA ASN A 283 -9.68 35.19 -8.22
C ASN A 283 -8.25 35.47 -7.73
N SER A 284 -7.67 34.60 -6.90
CA SER A 284 -6.31 34.75 -6.39
C SER A 284 -5.30 34.85 -7.53
N THR A 285 -4.48 35.89 -7.49
CA THR A 285 -3.30 36.04 -8.35
C THR A 285 -2.02 35.61 -7.65
N ASP A 286 -2.14 34.99 -6.47
CA ASP A 286 -0.98 34.58 -5.69
C ASP A 286 -0.19 33.48 -6.39
N SER A 287 1.13 33.57 -6.26
CA SER A 287 2.04 32.61 -6.87
C SER A 287 3.01 32.06 -5.84
N LEU A 288 3.43 30.81 -6.01
CA LEU A 288 4.44 30.17 -5.17
C LEU A 288 5.56 29.62 -6.05
N ARG A 289 6.71 29.33 -5.46
CA ARG A 289 7.80 28.59 -6.12
C ARG A 289 7.64 27.11 -5.82
N LEU A 290 7.30 26.33 -6.84
CA LEU A 290 7.20 24.88 -6.71
C LEU A 290 8.61 24.27 -6.55
N ILE A 291 8.81 23.45 -5.50
CA ILE A 291 10.09 22.77 -5.25
C ILE A 291 9.95 21.25 -5.27
N VAL A 292 8.78 20.70 -4.94
CA VAL A 292 8.49 19.27 -5.05
C VAL A 292 7.23 19.06 -5.86
N ARG A 293 7.33 18.17 -6.84
CA ARG A 293 6.21 17.61 -7.59
C ARG A 293 6.33 16.08 -7.54
N PRO A 294 5.24 15.33 -7.34
CA PRO A 294 5.23 13.87 -7.41
C PRO A 294 5.66 13.30 -8.76
N GLN A 295 6.18 12.08 -8.78
CA GLN A 295 6.43 11.27 -10.00
C GLN A 295 7.26 11.96 -11.10
N GLN A 296 8.23 12.79 -10.71
CA GLN A 296 9.02 13.57 -11.67
C GLN A 296 10.23 12.83 -12.25
N PRO A 297 10.59 13.11 -13.52
CA PRO A 297 11.83 12.60 -14.09
C PRO A 297 13.06 13.27 -13.46
N PRO A 298 14.24 12.64 -13.55
CA PRO A 298 15.49 13.19 -12.99
C PRO A 298 15.95 14.48 -13.67
N THR A 299 15.43 14.76 -14.87
CA THR A 299 15.70 15.99 -15.62
C THR A 299 14.95 17.21 -15.09
N SER A 300 13.91 17.00 -14.28
CA SER A 300 13.12 18.09 -13.70
C SER A 300 13.92 18.91 -12.68
N VAL A 301 13.65 20.21 -12.61
CA VAL A 301 14.22 21.09 -11.57
C VAL A 301 13.72 20.66 -10.19
N THR A 302 12.42 20.40 -10.04
CA THR A 302 11.83 19.93 -8.77
C THR A 302 12.44 18.62 -8.26
N PHE A 303 12.91 17.73 -9.15
CA PHE A 303 13.60 16.51 -8.74
C PHE A 303 14.89 16.79 -7.93
N ARG A 304 15.63 17.85 -8.26
CA ARG A 304 16.91 18.20 -7.62
C ARG A 304 16.75 18.81 -6.22
N HIS A 305 15.56 19.26 -5.87
CA HIS A 305 15.31 19.88 -4.57
C HIS A 305 15.29 18.85 -3.43
N GLU A 306 14.93 17.59 -3.68
CA GLU A 306 15.03 16.53 -2.67
C GLU A 306 16.48 16.11 -2.44
N MET A 307 16.90 16.10 -1.17
CA MET A 307 18.23 15.68 -0.78
C MET A 307 18.34 14.15 -0.71
N ARG A 308 19.37 13.59 -1.36
CA ARG A 308 19.58 12.14 -1.50
C ARG A 308 20.84 11.62 -0.81
N GLN A 309 21.49 12.48 -0.03
CA GLN A 309 22.76 12.21 0.64
C GLN A 309 22.60 12.01 2.16
N ILE A 310 21.38 11.75 2.64
CA ILE A 310 21.03 11.71 4.06
C ILE A 310 20.41 10.34 4.37
N TYR A 311 20.91 9.66 5.39
CA TYR A 311 20.52 8.29 5.74
C TYR A 311 20.08 8.18 7.19
N ARG A 312 18.89 7.61 7.43
CA ARG A 312 18.35 7.43 8.78
C ARG A 312 19.12 6.37 9.57
N VAL A 313 19.53 6.69 10.79
CA VAL A 313 20.25 5.79 11.70
C VAL A 313 19.30 5.10 12.67
N ALA A 314 18.65 5.89 13.51
CA ALA A 314 17.88 5.44 14.67
C ALA A 314 16.89 6.53 15.12
N GLY A 315 15.98 6.19 16.04
CA GLY A 315 15.13 7.17 16.71
C GLY A 315 15.81 7.80 17.92
N SER A 316 15.00 8.31 18.84
CA SER A 316 15.45 8.92 20.11
C SER A 316 16.03 7.90 21.11
N ASP A 317 15.95 6.62 20.80
CA ASP A 317 16.48 5.51 21.59
C ASP A 317 17.99 5.27 21.36
N LEU A 318 18.60 5.94 20.38
CA LEU A 318 20.03 5.82 20.07
C LEU A 318 20.92 6.21 21.25
N GLU A 319 21.80 5.30 21.68
CA GLU A 319 22.94 5.67 22.52
C GLU A 319 24.06 6.23 21.63
N ASP A 320 24.04 7.54 21.37
CA ASP A 320 24.97 8.22 20.45
C ASP A 320 26.44 7.78 20.57
N PRO A 321 27.04 7.64 21.79
CA PRO A 321 28.42 7.17 21.96
C PRO A 321 28.74 5.82 21.30
N SER A 322 27.75 4.94 21.18
CA SER A 322 27.90 3.57 20.69
C SER A 322 27.89 3.43 19.16
N LEU A 323 27.48 4.47 18.43
CA LEU A 323 27.31 4.42 16.98
C LEU A 323 28.65 4.19 16.25
N GLN A 324 28.70 3.10 15.48
CA GLN A 324 29.74 2.76 14.53
C GLN A 324 29.15 2.68 13.13
N VAL A 325 29.85 3.26 12.15
CA VAL A 325 29.43 3.30 10.75
C VAL A 325 30.57 2.76 9.89
N ASN A 326 30.27 1.75 9.08
CA ASN A 326 31.19 1.19 8.09
C ASN A 326 30.55 1.29 6.70
N LEU A 327 31.35 1.66 5.69
CA LEU A 327 30.93 1.66 4.29
C LEU A 327 31.72 0.59 3.55
N SER A 328 31.02 -0.21 2.75
CA SER A 328 31.65 -1.25 1.93
C SER A 328 31.07 -1.32 0.52
N VAL A 329 31.91 -1.76 -0.41
CA VAL A 329 31.55 -2.12 -1.79
C VAL A 329 32.02 -3.55 -2.00
N ASN A 330 31.12 -4.45 -2.44
CA ASN A 330 31.43 -5.88 -2.60
C ASN A 330 32.10 -6.49 -1.36
N GLN A 331 31.58 -6.18 -0.16
CA GLN A 331 32.10 -6.64 1.14
C GLN A 331 33.51 -6.12 1.51
N SER A 332 34.08 -5.18 0.75
CA SER A 332 35.34 -4.52 1.07
C SER A 332 35.10 -3.10 1.59
N GLU A 333 35.70 -2.74 2.72
CA GLU A 333 35.65 -1.37 3.26
C GLU A 333 36.68 -0.42 2.62
N ARG A 334 37.56 -0.96 1.77
CA ARG A 334 38.61 -0.21 1.06
C ARG A 334 38.51 -0.43 -0.46
N PRO A 335 38.81 0.61 -1.26
CA PRO A 335 39.00 0.47 -2.70
C PRO A 335 40.12 -0.51 -3.02
N GLN A 336 40.03 -1.17 -4.17
CA GLN A 336 41.07 -2.10 -4.63
C GLN A 336 42.45 -1.43 -4.80
N GLN A 337 42.49 -0.13 -5.09
CA GLN A 337 43.72 0.64 -5.31
C GLN A 337 43.93 1.77 -4.28
N GLY A 338 43.12 1.80 -3.21
CA GLY A 338 43.10 2.89 -2.22
C GLY A 338 43.63 2.45 -0.85
N ALA A 339 44.39 3.33 -0.19
CA ALA A 339 44.89 3.09 1.16
C ALA A 339 43.86 3.46 2.25
N ALA A 340 42.94 4.39 1.97
CA ALA A 340 41.90 4.84 2.89
C ALA A 340 40.61 4.01 2.76
N THR A 341 39.78 4.00 3.79
CA THR A 341 38.43 3.40 3.75
C THR A 341 37.48 4.24 2.92
N TYR A 342 36.38 3.65 2.43
CA TYR A 342 35.30 4.42 1.80
C TYR A 342 34.67 5.45 2.74
N LEU A 343 34.64 5.17 4.06
CA LEU A 343 34.22 6.10 5.09
C LEU A 343 35.04 7.40 5.06
N ALA A 344 36.37 7.28 5.01
CA ALA A 344 37.26 8.44 4.91
C ALA A 344 37.22 9.10 3.54
N GLN A 345 37.22 8.30 2.48
CA GLN A 345 37.20 8.77 1.10
C GLN A 345 35.95 9.60 0.82
N LEU A 346 34.79 9.20 1.34
CA LEU A 346 33.52 9.94 1.20
C LEU A 346 33.30 11.02 2.27
N GLY A 347 34.29 11.28 3.13
CA GLY A 347 34.29 12.41 4.06
C GLY A 347 33.42 12.23 5.31
N LEU A 348 33.15 10.98 5.69
CA LEU A 348 32.40 10.63 6.90
C LEU A 348 33.32 10.28 8.09
N SER A 349 34.62 10.11 7.87
CA SER A 349 35.55 9.78 8.95
C SER A 349 36.07 11.00 9.68
N ILE A 350 36.57 10.78 10.89
CA ILE A 350 37.36 11.77 11.62
C ILE A 350 38.65 12.03 10.81
N PRO A 351 39.12 13.29 10.65
CA PRO A 351 40.33 13.58 9.87
C PRO A 351 41.60 12.87 10.36
N THR A 352 41.69 12.59 11.66
CA THR A 352 42.84 11.91 12.28
C THR A 352 42.73 10.38 12.30
N ASP A 353 41.54 9.81 12.03
CA ASP A 353 41.32 8.37 11.99
C ASP A 353 40.33 7.99 10.90
N ALA A 354 40.86 7.39 9.83
CA ALA A 354 40.10 6.97 8.66
C ALA A 354 39.07 5.85 8.94
N ASN A 355 39.15 5.13 10.08
CA ASN A 355 38.23 4.03 10.38
C ASN A 355 37.11 4.43 11.34
N SER A 356 37.14 5.65 11.88
CA SER A 356 36.17 6.13 12.87
C SER A 356 35.24 7.18 12.27
N PHE A 357 33.93 7.01 12.49
CA PHE A 357 32.90 7.94 12.01
C PHE A 357 32.95 9.27 12.77
N ASP A 358 32.87 10.39 12.05
CA ASP A 358 32.82 11.74 12.62
C ASP A 358 31.42 12.09 13.09
N ARG A 359 31.02 11.52 14.23
CA ARG A 359 29.68 11.71 14.81
C ARG A 359 29.36 13.18 15.06
N GLU A 360 30.31 13.97 15.55
CA GLU A 360 30.09 15.37 15.94
C GLU A 360 29.72 16.26 14.74
N ASN A 361 30.26 15.96 13.55
CA ASN A 361 30.02 16.77 12.36
C ASN A 361 29.14 16.11 11.29
N ARG A 362 28.89 14.80 11.38
CA ARG A 362 28.17 14.04 10.34
C ARG A 362 26.89 13.36 10.82
N LEU A 363 26.61 13.36 12.13
CA LEU A 363 25.31 12.96 12.67
C LEU A 363 24.43 14.22 12.83
N PHE A 364 23.23 14.20 12.26
CA PHE A 364 22.24 15.25 12.35
C PHE A 364 20.97 14.72 13.04
N PRO A 365 20.28 15.46 13.92
CA PRO A 365 20.65 16.78 14.45
C PRO A 365 21.95 16.77 15.27
N ARG A 366 22.69 17.88 15.28
CA ARG A 366 23.90 18.04 16.11
C ARG A 366 23.52 18.62 17.48
N ASP A 367 24.33 18.35 18.51
CA ASP A 367 24.13 18.91 19.87
C ASP A 367 24.02 20.44 19.90
N ARG A 368 24.70 21.11 18.96
CA ARG A 368 24.67 22.57 18.78
C ARG A 368 23.41 23.10 18.08
N GLU A 369 22.48 22.23 17.67
CA GLU A 369 21.27 22.54 16.91
C GLU A 369 20.00 22.01 17.62
N PRO A 370 19.70 22.45 18.85
CA PRO A 370 18.61 21.89 19.65
C PRO A 370 17.21 22.11 19.03
N THR A 371 17.05 23.14 18.20
CA THR A 371 15.79 23.39 17.47
C THR A 371 15.53 22.35 16.38
N ALA A 372 16.58 21.80 15.75
CA ALA A 372 16.44 20.69 14.81
C ALA A 372 15.95 19.42 15.52
N ALA A 373 16.53 19.12 16.69
CA ALA A 373 16.15 17.95 17.51
C ALA A 373 14.70 17.99 18.05
N GLN A 374 14.09 19.17 18.13
CA GLN A 374 12.68 19.31 18.53
C GLN A 374 11.72 18.91 17.39
N VAL A 375 12.09 19.21 16.15
CA VAL A 375 11.28 18.94 14.96
C VAL A 375 11.53 17.53 14.43
N VAL A 376 12.80 17.13 14.35
CA VAL A 376 13.27 15.87 13.80
C VAL A 376 13.90 15.07 14.93
N ARG A 377 13.19 14.04 15.41
CA ARG A 377 13.58 13.28 16.62
C ARG A 377 14.49 12.10 16.32
N GLU A 378 14.66 11.78 15.04
CA GLU A 378 15.53 10.73 14.55
C GLU A 378 16.92 11.26 14.20
N SER A 379 17.91 10.37 14.24
CA SER A 379 19.30 10.69 13.89
C SER A 379 19.63 10.25 12.47
N TYR A 380 20.43 11.04 11.77
CA TYR A 380 20.74 10.91 10.35
C TYR A 380 22.24 11.08 10.06
N ILE A 381 22.79 10.21 9.22
CA ILE A 381 24.12 10.41 8.64
C ILE A 381 23.99 11.33 7.43
N VAL A 382 24.80 12.38 7.39
CA VAL A 382 24.82 13.36 6.30
C VAL A 382 26.17 13.34 5.60
N PHE A 383 26.17 13.01 4.31
CA PHE A 383 27.39 13.07 3.49
C PHE A 383 27.72 14.53 3.10
N PRO A 384 29.00 14.94 3.11
CA PRO A 384 29.45 16.28 2.72
C PRO A 384 29.51 16.49 1.18
N HIS A 385 28.59 15.89 0.44
CA HIS A 385 28.48 15.97 -1.01
C HIS A 385 27.04 15.63 -1.40
N LEU A 386 26.46 16.25 -2.42
CA LEU A 386 25.04 16.02 -2.79
C LEU A 386 24.85 14.72 -3.57
N THR A 387 25.89 14.28 -4.28
CA THR A 387 25.91 13.00 -5.01
C THR A 387 27.11 12.11 -4.63
N PRO A 388 27.28 11.72 -3.33
CA PRO A 388 28.51 11.13 -2.82
C PRO A 388 28.95 9.87 -3.57
N PHE A 389 28.01 9.00 -3.92
CA PHE A 389 28.30 7.74 -4.63
C PHE A 389 28.61 7.92 -6.12
N ALA A 390 28.39 9.11 -6.68
CA ALA A 390 28.70 9.44 -8.07
C ALA A 390 29.96 10.32 -8.22
N ASP A 391 30.62 10.68 -7.12
CA ASP A 391 31.75 11.62 -7.12
C ASP A 391 32.97 11.03 -7.84
N ALA A 392 33.24 11.54 -9.05
CA ALA A 392 34.36 11.13 -9.89
C ALA A 392 35.74 11.59 -9.38
N SER A 393 35.79 12.55 -8.45
CA SER A 393 37.03 12.98 -7.82
C SER A 393 37.48 12.02 -6.71
N ARG A 394 36.52 11.28 -6.14
CA ARG A 394 36.74 10.36 -5.02
C ARG A 394 36.63 8.91 -5.41
N LEU A 395 35.83 8.52 -6.40
CA LEU A 395 35.55 7.11 -6.71
C LEU A 395 36.05 6.71 -8.11
N SER A 396 36.51 5.46 -8.25
CA SER A 396 36.88 4.93 -9.57
C SER A 396 35.64 4.68 -10.44
N PRO A 397 35.78 4.60 -11.78
CA PRO A 397 34.65 4.32 -12.66
C PRO A 397 33.85 3.05 -12.33
N ALA A 398 34.49 2.02 -11.76
CA ALA A 398 33.83 0.77 -11.40
C ALA A 398 33.06 0.83 -10.07
N GLU A 399 33.35 1.82 -9.22
CA GLU A 399 32.73 1.99 -7.90
C GLU A 399 31.63 3.05 -7.90
N ARG A 400 31.55 3.87 -8.95
CA ARG A 400 30.55 4.94 -9.04
C ARG A 400 29.14 4.37 -9.24
N SER A 401 28.21 4.87 -8.43
CA SER A 401 26.78 4.58 -8.46
C SER A 401 26.03 5.90 -8.59
N ASP A 402 25.49 6.18 -9.77
CA ASP A 402 24.73 7.41 -10.06
C ASP A 402 23.21 7.18 -10.11
N SER A 403 22.80 5.94 -9.90
CA SER A 403 21.42 5.49 -10.11
C SER A 403 20.43 6.20 -9.21
N LEU A 404 20.84 6.48 -7.98
CA LEU A 404 20.09 7.29 -7.01
C LEU A 404 19.73 8.69 -7.54
N TYR A 405 20.56 9.28 -8.40
CA TYR A 405 20.40 10.66 -8.91
C TYR A 405 19.84 10.69 -10.34
N ARG A 406 19.75 9.54 -11.00
CA ARG A 406 19.30 9.39 -12.40
C ARG A 406 18.06 8.51 -12.54
N THR A 407 17.51 8.04 -11.44
CA THR A 407 16.31 7.20 -11.43
C THR A 407 15.27 7.87 -10.55
N PRO A 408 14.03 8.09 -11.05
CA PRO A 408 12.94 8.59 -10.21
C PRO A 408 12.67 7.68 -9.02
N LEU A 409 12.22 8.26 -7.90
CA LEU A 409 12.01 7.50 -6.65
C LEU A 409 11.03 6.33 -6.83
N TYR A 410 9.94 6.53 -7.55
CA TYR A 410 8.93 5.51 -7.82
C TYR A 410 9.47 4.32 -8.65
N LEU A 411 10.61 4.50 -9.32
CA LEU A 411 11.30 3.45 -10.07
C LEU A 411 12.49 2.87 -9.32
N LEU A 412 13.10 3.64 -8.43
CA LEU A 412 14.33 3.26 -7.76
C LEU A 412 14.17 1.97 -6.92
N LEU A 413 13.02 1.81 -6.27
CA LEU A 413 12.75 0.66 -5.40
C LEU A 413 12.31 -0.58 -6.15
N SER A 414 11.56 -0.41 -7.26
CA SER A 414 10.99 -1.52 -8.03
C SER A 414 11.89 -1.99 -9.19
N GLN A 415 12.63 -1.07 -9.79
CA GLN A 415 13.38 -1.28 -11.03
C GLN A 415 14.73 -0.56 -11.05
N GLY A 416 15.17 -0.02 -9.90
CA GLY A 416 16.48 0.57 -9.77
C GLY A 416 17.56 -0.51 -9.98
N PRO A 417 18.72 -0.14 -10.53
CA PRO A 417 19.84 -1.05 -10.58
C PRO A 417 20.27 -1.46 -9.16
N SER A 418 20.98 -2.57 -9.06
CA SER A 418 21.44 -3.09 -7.77
C SER A 418 22.26 -2.05 -7.02
N ALA A 419 22.00 -1.94 -5.71
CA ALA A 419 22.79 -1.14 -4.80
C ALA A 419 24.28 -1.48 -4.87
N THR A 420 25.14 -0.48 -4.91
CA THR A 420 26.61 -0.68 -4.98
C THR A 420 27.23 -0.61 -3.59
N PHE A 421 26.86 0.41 -2.81
CA PHE A 421 27.39 0.61 -1.47
C PHE A 421 26.47 0.03 -0.41
N GLN A 422 27.08 -0.52 0.64
CA GLN A 422 26.42 -0.94 1.86
C GLN A 422 26.95 -0.12 3.03
N ILE A 423 26.04 0.52 3.75
CA ILE A 423 26.29 1.28 4.98
C ILE A 423 25.86 0.39 6.14
N ARG A 424 26.82 -0.14 6.90
CA ARG A 424 26.55 -0.95 8.09
C ARG A 424 26.59 -0.05 9.32
N LEU A 425 25.50 -0.05 10.06
CA LEU A 425 25.29 0.72 11.28
C LEU A 425 25.25 -0.24 12.47
N ARG A 426 26.15 -0.05 13.43
CA ARG A 426 26.14 -0.78 14.70
C ARG A 426 26.03 0.20 15.83
N TYR A 427 25.02 0.05 16.67
CA TYR A 427 24.77 0.95 17.81
C TYR A 427 23.97 0.22 18.88
N ASN A 428 23.94 0.77 20.08
CA ASN A 428 23.04 0.35 21.12
C ASN A 428 21.78 1.23 21.09
N SER A 429 20.63 0.58 21.16
CA SER A 429 19.34 1.23 21.43
C SER A 429 19.05 1.07 22.92
N SER A 430 18.85 2.19 23.61
CA SER A 430 18.47 2.22 25.02
C SER A 430 17.00 1.84 25.18
N GLY A 431 16.74 0.85 26.02
CA GLY A 431 15.39 0.49 26.46
C GLY A 431 14.92 1.40 27.58
N SER A 432 13.61 1.49 27.78
CA SER A 432 12.99 2.29 28.86
C SER A 432 13.20 1.73 30.28
N GLY A 433 13.92 0.62 30.44
CA GLY A 433 14.08 -0.11 31.69
C GLY A 433 15.38 0.20 32.43
N ASP A 434 15.29 0.27 33.76
CA ASP A 434 16.45 0.24 34.65
C ASP A 434 17.10 -1.16 34.66
N ARG A 435 18.30 -1.28 35.23
CA ARG A 435 19.08 -2.54 35.33
C ARG A 435 18.31 -3.77 35.82
N SER A 436 17.20 -3.59 36.54
CA SER A 436 16.35 -4.66 37.08
C SER A 436 15.38 -5.26 36.05
N THR A 437 15.14 -4.60 34.92
CA THR A 437 14.10 -4.99 33.95
C THR A 437 14.67 -5.09 32.55
N LEU A 438 14.32 -6.14 31.79
CA LEU A 438 14.73 -6.37 30.42
C LEU A 438 13.50 -6.67 29.56
N SER A 439 13.23 -5.85 28.54
CA SER A 439 12.23 -6.19 27.53
C SER A 439 12.84 -7.11 26.47
N LEU A 440 12.22 -8.26 26.25
CA LEU A 440 12.60 -9.16 25.17
C LEU A 440 12.17 -8.62 23.79
N GLY A 441 11.36 -7.55 23.73
CA GLY A 441 10.89 -6.93 22.49
C GLY A 441 10.00 -7.85 21.64
N ALA A 442 9.36 -8.81 22.28
CA ALA A 442 8.48 -9.79 21.69
C ALA A 442 7.18 -9.77 22.47
N LEU A 443 6.06 -9.74 21.75
CA LEU A 443 4.73 -9.83 22.34
C LEU A 443 4.31 -11.29 22.30
N GLN A 444 3.60 -11.73 23.35
CA GLN A 444 3.05 -13.09 23.42
C GLN A 444 4.13 -14.16 23.27
N ILE A 445 5.10 -14.09 24.19
CA ILE A 445 6.11 -15.13 24.33
C ILE A 445 5.44 -16.36 24.89
N ARG A 446 5.87 -17.52 24.42
CA ARG A 446 5.34 -18.76 24.92
C ARG A 446 5.83 -19.08 26.33
N ASP A 447 4.90 -19.48 27.19
CA ASP A 447 5.18 -19.87 28.57
C ASP A 447 6.27 -20.95 28.66
N SER A 448 7.27 -20.70 29.52
CA SER A 448 8.43 -21.57 29.78
C SER A 448 9.32 -21.88 28.58
N SER A 449 9.23 -21.11 27.49
CA SER A 449 10.14 -21.24 26.34
C SER A 449 11.46 -20.49 26.52
N GLU A 450 11.55 -19.60 27.50
CA GLU A 450 12.67 -18.69 27.70
C GLU A 450 13.91 -19.39 28.30
N GLN A 451 15.07 -19.07 27.76
CA GLN A 451 16.37 -19.45 28.28
C GLN A 451 17.27 -18.22 28.29
N LEU A 452 17.59 -17.73 29.48
CA LEU A 452 18.49 -16.59 29.66
C LEU A 452 19.87 -17.09 30.09
N SER A 453 20.91 -16.49 29.53
CA SER A 453 22.29 -16.76 29.91
C SER A 453 23.08 -15.47 30.07
N LEU A 454 23.94 -15.42 31.08
CA LEU A 454 24.80 -14.30 31.43
C LEU A 454 26.27 -14.76 31.35
N GLY A 455 27.03 -14.26 30.38
CA GLY A 455 28.43 -14.66 30.20
C GLY A 455 28.64 -16.18 30.03
N GLY A 456 27.64 -16.88 29.49
CA GLY A 456 27.62 -18.34 29.36
C GLY A 456 27.06 -19.11 30.56
N ARG A 457 26.81 -18.47 31.72
CA ARG A 457 26.04 -19.08 32.83
C ARG A 457 24.55 -18.99 32.54
N GLN A 458 23.86 -20.12 32.51
CA GLN A 458 22.39 -20.12 32.42
C GLN A 458 21.78 -19.56 33.71
N LEU A 459 20.83 -18.64 33.57
CA LEU A 459 20.09 -18.06 34.68
C LEU A 459 18.88 -18.95 35.01
N GLU A 460 18.56 -19.08 36.29
CA GLU A 460 17.45 -19.90 36.76
C GLU A 460 16.20 -19.05 37.06
N ARG A 461 15.06 -19.42 36.46
CA ARG A 461 13.78 -18.74 36.67
C ARG A 461 13.32 -18.92 38.12
N GLY A 462 12.84 -17.85 38.75
CA GLY A 462 12.40 -17.81 40.14
C GLY A 462 13.54 -17.64 41.15
N VAL A 463 14.79 -17.71 40.70
CA VAL A 463 16.00 -17.49 41.52
C VAL A 463 16.77 -16.27 41.03
N ASP A 464 17.14 -16.27 39.74
CA ASP A 464 17.87 -15.18 39.10
C ASP A 464 16.91 -14.15 38.45
N TYR A 465 15.77 -14.59 37.89
CA TYR A 465 14.80 -13.72 37.20
C TYR A 465 13.35 -14.24 37.22
N SER A 466 12.38 -13.38 36.92
CA SER A 466 10.98 -13.68 36.56
C SER A 466 10.64 -13.09 35.19
N ILE A 467 9.58 -13.56 34.53
CA ILE A 467 9.16 -13.09 33.21
C ILE A 467 7.63 -12.94 33.14
N ALA A 468 7.15 -11.87 32.51
CA ALA A 468 5.78 -11.68 32.09
C ALA A 468 5.65 -12.06 30.60
N TYR A 469 5.03 -13.20 30.31
CA TYR A 469 4.97 -13.78 28.96
C TYR A 469 4.15 -12.95 27.95
N GLU A 470 3.13 -12.24 28.44
CA GLU A 470 2.26 -11.40 27.62
C GLU A 470 3.03 -10.19 27.04
N THR A 471 3.84 -9.54 27.87
CA THR A 471 4.60 -8.33 27.52
C THR A 471 6.06 -8.62 27.12
N GLY A 472 6.54 -9.84 27.37
CA GLY A 472 7.93 -10.22 27.18
C GLY A 472 8.91 -9.51 28.13
N GLU A 473 8.43 -9.01 29.27
CA GLU A 473 9.24 -8.29 30.23
C GLU A 473 9.87 -9.26 31.25
N VAL A 474 11.20 -9.22 31.37
CA VAL A 474 11.98 -9.98 32.34
C VAL A 474 12.37 -9.09 33.50
N THR A 475 12.14 -9.53 34.74
CA THR A 475 12.60 -8.86 35.95
C THR A 475 13.71 -9.68 36.62
N PHE A 476 14.89 -9.11 36.80
CA PHE A 476 15.98 -9.75 37.55
C PHE A 476 15.72 -9.60 39.04
N LEU A 477 15.80 -10.72 39.79
CA LEU A 477 15.47 -10.74 41.21
C LEU A 477 16.60 -10.17 42.09
N ASN A 478 17.86 -10.31 41.65
CA ASN A 478 19.05 -9.80 42.35
C ASN A 478 20.01 -9.08 41.37
N PRO A 479 19.60 -7.94 40.79
CA PRO A 479 20.35 -7.27 39.73
C PRO A 479 21.75 -6.81 40.18
N ASP A 480 21.91 -6.33 41.41
CA ASP A 480 23.21 -5.86 41.92
C ASP A 480 24.24 -6.99 42.03
N ALA A 481 23.81 -8.20 42.37
CA ALA A 481 24.67 -9.38 42.44
C ALA A 481 24.97 -9.94 41.05
N LEU A 482 24.00 -9.91 40.13
CA LEU A 482 24.15 -10.40 38.77
C LEU A 482 25.07 -9.52 37.92
N PHE A 483 25.05 -8.21 38.14
CA PHE A 483 25.73 -7.21 37.30
C PHE A 483 26.81 -6.43 38.05
N SER A 484 27.38 -7.00 39.12
CA SER A 484 28.37 -6.34 39.98
C SER A 484 29.69 -5.96 39.27
N GLY A 485 29.97 -6.54 38.10
CA GLY A 485 31.16 -6.29 37.29
C GLY A 485 31.06 -5.13 36.31
N GLY A 486 29.94 -4.39 36.27
CA GLY A 486 29.69 -3.34 35.29
C GLY A 486 28.73 -3.80 34.19
N VAL A 487 29.02 -3.44 32.93
CA VAL A 487 28.18 -3.84 31.78
C VAL A 487 28.31 -5.34 31.53
N ALA A 488 27.19 -6.06 31.53
CA ALA A 488 27.16 -7.50 31.28
C ALA A 488 26.26 -7.85 30.10
N THR A 489 26.59 -8.93 29.38
CA THR A 489 25.83 -9.39 28.22
C THR A 489 24.88 -10.52 28.61
N VAL A 490 23.59 -10.31 28.37
CA VAL A 490 22.53 -11.32 28.53
C VAL A 490 22.07 -11.80 27.16
N THR A 491 22.11 -13.11 26.92
CA THR A 491 21.53 -13.73 25.74
C THR A 491 20.23 -14.43 26.14
N ALA A 492 19.12 -14.04 25.53
CA ALA A 492 17.81 -14.64 25.71
C ALA A 492 17.42 -15.44 24.45
N ARG A 493 16.96 -16.68 24.64
CA ARG A 493 16.31 -17.50 23.63
C ARG A 493 14.89 -17.77 24.07
N PHE A 494 13.90 -17.64 23.20
CA PHE A 494 12.50 -17.86 23.55
C PHE A 494 11.66 -18.14 22.30
N GLU A 495 10.47 -18.69 22.47
CA GLU A 495 9.50 -18.88 21.39
C GLU A 495 8.51 -17.71 21.36
N GLU A 496 8.32 -17.10 20.19
CA GLU A 496 7.38 -15.99 19.97
C GLU A 496 6.41 -16.32 18.82
N GLN A 497 5.27 -15.64 18.78
CA GLN A 497 4.34 -15.75 17.66
C GLN A 497 4.97 -15.23 16.37
N GLY A 498 4.93 -16.05 15.31
CA GLY A 498 5.29 -15.58 13.98
C GLY A 498 4.26 -14.55 13.47
N ILE A 499 4.71 -13.36 13.08
CA ILE A 499 3.86 -12.26 12.60
C ILE A 499 3.31 -12.56 11.18
N PHE A 500 3.95 -13.49 10.45
CA PHE A 500 3.52 -13.96 9.13
C PHE A 500 2.99 -15.39 9.21
N ALA A 501 2.14 -15.80 8.28
CA ALA A 501 1.57 -17.14 8.22
C ALA A 501 2.69 -18.19 8.02
N VAL A 502 3.25 -18.68 9.13
CA VAL A 502 4.25 -19.74 9.12
C VAL A 502 3.58 -20.99 8.58
N ALA A 503 4.08 -21.50 7.46
CA ALA A 503 3.57 -22.74 6.91
C ALA A 503 3.75 -23.87 7.93
N PRO A 504 2.76 -24.76 8.10
CA PRO A 504 2.84 -25.79 9.12
C PRO A 504 4.05 -26.70 8.92
N THR A 505 4.77 -26.95 10.01
CA THR A 505 5.95 -27.82 10.05
C THR A 505 5.57 -29.16 10.67
N THR A 506 5.76 -30.25 9.94
CA THR A 506 5.62 -31.62 10.46
C THR A 506 6.94 -32.06 11.10
N ILE A 507 6.87 -32.59 12.31
CA ILE A 507 8.02 -33.05 13.10
C ILE A 507 7.83 -34.53 13.41
N LEU A 508 8.81 -35.35 13.03
CA LEU A 508 8.94 -36.74 13.43
C LEU A 508 10.20 -36.88 14.28
N GLY A 509 10.05 -37.27 15.54
CA GLY A 509 11.14 -37.41 16.49
C GLY A 509 11.27 -38.83 17.02
N PHE A 510 12.50 -39.25 17.30
CA PHE A 510 12.82 -40.50 17.94
C PHE A 510 14.01 -40.29 18.88
N SER A 511 13.92 -40.79 20.10
CA SER A 511 15.09 -40.91 20.97
C SER A 511 15.09 -42.24 21.71
N THR A 512 16.28 -42.78 21.91
CA THR A 512 16.52 -43.99 22.70
C THR A 512 17.55 -43.69 23.76
N ARG A 513 17.30 -44.11 25.00
CA ARG A 513 18.29 -44.16 26.09
C ARG A 513 18.51 -45.60 26.49
N TYR A 514 19.77 -46.03 26.51
CA TYR A 514 20.18 -47.32 27.02
C TYR A 514 20.95 -47.14 28.33
N GLY A 515 20.34 -47.56 29.43
CA GLY A 515 20.93 -47.51 30.76
C GLY A 515 21.98 -48.61 30.98
N LEU A 516 23.15 -48.24 31.48
CA LEU A 516 24.25 -49.13 31.83
C LEU A 516 24.39 -49.29 33.36
N GLY A 517 23.28 -49.16 34.10
CA GLY A 517 23.24 -49.19 35.56
C GLY A 517 24.00 -48.01 36.17
N GLU A 518 24.83 -48.27 37.18
CA GLU A 518 25.64 -47.25 37.86
C GLU A 518 26.73 -46.65 36.95
N THR A 519 27.06 -47.31 35.84
CA THR A 519 28.09 -46.87 34.89
C THR A 519 27.64 -45.74 33.98
N GLY A 520 26.35 -45.41 33.92
CA GLY A 520 25.81 -44.31 33.12
C GLY A 520 24.85 -44.72 32.00
N ALA A 521 24.83 -44.00 30.88
CA ALA A 521 23.91 -44.25 29.77
C ALA A 521 24.47 -43.85 28.40
N VAL A 522 23.90 -44.45 27.35
CA VAL A 522 24.11 -44.06 25.95
C VAL A 522 22.77 -43.60 25.38
N ASN A 523 22.73 -42.43 24.73
CA ASN A 523 21.51 -41.95 24.08
C ASN A 523 21.70 -41.77 22.57
N LEU A 524 20.64 -42.06 21.82
CA LEU A 524 20.54 -41.86 20.38
C LEU A 524 19.31 -41.00 20.09
N ILE A 525 19.43 -40.02 19.21
CA ILE A 525 18.37 -39.09 18.84
C ILE A 525 18.30 -39.01 17.31
N GLY A 526 17.09 -38.99 16.77
CA GLY A 526 16.80 -38.74 15.36
C GLY A 526 15.57 -37.86 15.22
N MET A 527 15.59 -36.92 14.29
CA MET A 527 14.52 -35.98 14.07
C MET A 527 14.41 -35.61 12.59
N TYR A 528 13.20 -35.60 12.06
CA TYR A 528 12.89 -35.14 10.71
C TYR A 528 11.84 -34.04 10.79
N GLN A 529 12.19 -32.86 10.29
CA GLN A 529 11.30 -31.69 10.22
C GLN A 529 11.01 -31.40 8.75
N LYS A 530 9.75 -31.14 8.42
CA LYS A 530 9.30 -30.87 7.05
C LYS A 530 8.29 -29.74 7.05
N GLU A 531 8.61 -28.66 6.36
CA GLU A 531 7.70 -27.55 6.12
C GLU A 531 6.78 -27.86 4.93
N SER A 532 5.63 -27.20 4.91
CA SER A 532 4.74 -27.14 3.75
C SER A 532 4.83 -25.75 3.12
N SER A 533 4.26 -25.54 1.94
CA SER A 533 4.12 -24.20 1.36
C SER A 533 2.64 -23.86 1.22
N ALA A 534 2.30 -22.61 1.47
CA ALA A 534 0.99 -22.06 1.16
C ALA A 534 0.84 -21.70 -0.33
N PHE A 535 1.96 -21.64 -1.06
CA PHE A 535 2.02 -21.23 -2.46
C PHE A 535 2.13 -22.45 -3.38
N ASN A 536 1.34 -22.45 -4.46
CA ASN A 536 1.49 -23.43 -5.53
C ASN A 536 2.72 -23.14 -6.41
N ARG A 537 3.13 -21.86 -6.48
CA ARG A 537 4.35 -21.37 -7.15
C ARG A 537 5.14 -20.55 -6.12
N PRO A 538 6.02 -21.17 -5.32
CA PRO A 538 6.74 -20.45 -4.28
C PRO A 538 7.79 -19.53 -4.90
N ALA A 539 7.78 -18.25 -4.52
CA ALA A 539 8.84 -17.33 -4.85
C ALA A 539 10.16 -17.73 -4.13
N LEU A 540 11.30 -17.30 -4.68
CA LEU A 540 12.62 -17.52 -4.08
C LEU A 540 12.67 -17.00 -2.62
N GLY A 541 13.03 -17.86 -1.68
CA GLY A 541 13.03 -17.59 -0.23
C GLY A 541 11.78 -18.08 0.52
N PHE A 542 10.73 -18.49 -0.19
CA PHE A 542 9.48 -19.04 0.37
C PHE A 542 9.29 -20.52 0.04
N GLU A 543 10.35 -21.21 -0.37
CA GLU A 543 10.34 -22.64 -0.62
C GLU A 543 10.20 -23.42 0.69
N ALA A 544 9.42 -24.50 0.66
CA ALA A 544 9.32 -25.39 1.80
C ALA A 544 10.64 -26.16 1.99
N THR A 545 11.18 -26.13 3.21
CA THR A 545 12.41 -26.84 3.56
C THR A 545 12.12 -28.14 4.34
N ALA A 546 13.10 -29.04 4.40
CA ALA A 546 13.09 -30.17 5.32
C ALA A 546 14.48 -30.43 5.87
N ASN A 547 14.57 -30.89 7.12
CA ASN A 547 15.84 -31.15 7.80
C ASN A 547 15.80 -32.51 8.51
N LEU A 548 16.82 -33.34 8.30
CA LEU A 548 17.05 -34.56 9.06
C LEU A 548 18.23 -34.35 10.01
N ILE A 549 18.01 -34.45 11.31
CA ILE A 549 19.01 -34.32 12.36
C ILE A 549 19.15 -35.67 13.06
N GLY A 550 20.37 -36.09 13.37
CA GLY A 550 20.62 -37.29 14.16
C GLY A 550 21.87 -37.18 15.01
N GLY A 551 21.93 -37.92 16.10
CA GLY A 551 23.12 -37.94 16.94
C GLY A 551 23.11 -39.00 18.02
N VAL A 552 24.28 -39.16 18.64
CA VAL A 552 24.57 -40.10 19.72
C VAL A 552 25.35 -39.35 20.78
N ASN A 553 24.97 -39.51 22.04
CA ASN A 553 25.73 -38.99 23.18
C ASN A 553 25.91 -40.06 24.26
N THR A 554 26.93 -39.91 25.09
CA THR A 554 27.19 -40.81 26.22
C THR A 554 27.37 -40.00 27.49
N GLU A 555 26.90 -40.56 28.60
CA GLU A 555 27.10 -40.04 29.94
C GLU A 555 27.61 -41.19 30.81
N LEU A 556 28.93 -41.38 30.86
CA LEU A 556 29.55 -42.52 31.52
C LEU A 556 30.27 -42.11 32.80
N HIS A 557 29.99 -42.81 33.89
CA HIS A 557 30.50 -42.53 35.22
C HIS A 557 31.35 -43.72 35.68
N PHE A 558 32.62 -43.47 35.96
CA PHE A 558 33.55 -44.48 36.46
C PHE A 558 34.12 -44.05 37.81
N GLN A 559 34.32 -45.02 38.72
CA GLN A 559 35.00 -44.80 39.99
C GLN A 559 36.35 -45.54 40.02
N PRO A 560 37.38 -45.03 39.31
CA PRO A 560 38.65 -45.72 39.19
C PRO A 560 39.45 -45.63 40.49
N ASN A 561 39.53 -46.74 41.23
CA ASN A 561 40.36 -46.83 42.44
C ASN A 561 41.86 -46.62 42.20
N ALA A 562 42.33 -46.68 40.95
CA ALA A 562 43.74 -46.52 40.60
C ALA A 562 44.30 -45.14 40.99
N VAL A 563 43.49 -44.08 40.84
CA VAL A 563 43.91 -42.70 41.15
C VAL A 563 43.99 -42.50 42.66
N THR A 564 42.98 -42.95 43.42
CA THR A 564 43.00 -42.94 44.89
C THR A 564 44.20 -43.73 45.43
N ARG A 565 44.48 -44.91 44.88
CA ARG A 565 45.63 -45.75 45.28
C ARG A 565 46.97 -45.10 44.95
N LEU A 566 47.10 -44.47 43.77
CA LEU A 566 48.31 -43.74 43.38
C LEU A 566 48.57 -42.56 44.33
N LEU A 567 47.55 -41.77 44.66
CA LEU A 567 47.66 -40.66 45.61
C LEU A 567 48.01 -41.13 47.03
N ASN A 568 47.40 -42.23 47.48
CA ASN A 568 47.73 -42.86 48.77
C ASN A 568 49.17 -43.42 48.82
N SER A 569 49.77 -43.74 47.67
CA SER A 569 51.19 -44.17 47.62
C SER A 569 52.18 -42.99 47.65
N LEU A 570 51.72 -41.78 47.34
CA LEU A 570 52.55 -40.57 47.22
C LEU A 570 52.39 -39.60 48.40
N THR A 571 51.43 -39.83 49.30
CA THR A 571 51.09 -38.91 50.39
C THR A 571 51.11 -39.63 51.75
N THR A 572 51.46 -38.91 52.81
CA THR A 572 51.55 -39.46 54.19
C THR A 572 50.20 -39.51 54.90
N ALA A 573 49.15 -38.88 54.35
CA ALA A 573 47.78 -38.92 54.85
C ALA A 573 46.87 -39.61 53.82
N PRO A 574 46.05 -40.61 54.22
CA PRO A 574 45.20 -41.34 53.28
C PRO A 574 44.09 -40.44 52.71
N ALA A 575 44.00 -40.38 51.38
CA ALA A 575 42.86 -39.81 50.67
C ALA A 575 41.65 -40.77 50.83
N VAL A 576 40.64 -40.30 51.58
CA VAL A 576 39.41 -41.06 51.88
C VAL A 576 38.31 -40.81 50.83
N ALA A 577 38.46 -39.78 50.00
CA ALA A 577 37.51 -39.45 48.94
C ALA A 577 37.67 -40.40 47.73
N PRO A 578 36.57 -40.99 47.21
CA PRO A 578 36.62 -41.85 46.03
C PRO A 578 37.00 -41.04 44.78
N SER A 579 37.83 -41.62 43.91
CA SER A 579 38.13 -41.03 42.60
C SER A 579 36.97 -41.25 41.63
N ARG A 580 36.58 -40.18 40.91
CA ARG A 580 35.51 -40.16 39.91
C ARG A 580 36.06 -39.73 38.55
N LEU A 581 35.66 -40.43 37.49
CA LEU A 581 35.96 -40.11 36.10
C LEU A 581 34.64 -40.11 35.32
N ASP A 582 34.26 -38.94 34.81
CA ASP A 582 33.08 -38.77 33.97
C ASP A 582 33.52 -38.61 32.52
N LEU A 583 33.02 -39.47 31.63
CA LEU A 583 33.33 -39.47 30.20
C LEU A 583 32.06 -39.14 29.39
N ASN A 584 32.07 -37.97 28.76
CA ASN A 584 31.01 -37.53 27.86
C ASN A 584 31.55 -37.45 26.43
N ALA A 585 30.98 -38.27 25.54
CA ALA A 585 31.28 -38.25 24.12
C ALA A 585 29.99 -37.96 23.34
N GLU A 586 30.10 -37.21 22.26
CA GLU A 586 28.93 -36.78 21.49
C GLU A 586 29.27 -36.67 20.00
N MET A 587 28.35 -37.11 19.16
CA MET A 587 28.41 -37.02 17.71
C MET A 587 27.03 -36.66 17.17
N ALA A 588 26.95 -35.70 16.24
CA ALA A 588 25.70 -35.32 15.58
C ALA A 588 25.93 -35.05 14.09
N PHE A 589 24.89 -35.22 13.28
CA PHE A 589 24.86 -34.89 11.87
C PHE A 589 23.53 -34.20 11.51
N THR A 590 23.57 -33.43 10.43
CA THR A 590 22.37 -32.85 9.82
C THR A 590 22.42 -33.06 8.31
N LYS A 591 21.26 -33.32 7.70
CA LYS A 591 21.07 -33.38 6.26
C LYS A 591 19.90 -32.44 5.91
N PRO A 592 20.21 -31.20 5.49
CA PRO A 592 19.20 -30.25 5.04
C PRO A 592 18.74 -30.57 3.61
N ASP A 593 17.46 -30.30 3.34
CA ASP A 593 16.78 -30.31 2.05
C ASP A 593 16.11 -28.93 1.88
N PRO A 594 16.84 -27.93 1.35
CA PRO A 594 16.41 -26.53 1.37
C PRO A 594 15.31 -26.21 0.35
N ASN A 595 14.99 -27.10 -0.59
CA ASN A 595 13.93 -26.86 -1.57
C ASN A 595 13.21 -28.16 -1.92
N ARG A 596 12.05 -28.36 -1.31
CA ARG A 596 11.19 -29.54 -1.52
C ARG A 596 10.42 -29.51 -2.84
N SER A 597 10.14 -28.33 -3.40
CA SER A 597 9.43 -28.20 -4.69
C SER A 597 10.34 -28.51 -5.87
N GLY A 598 11.67 -28.37 -5.71
CA GLY A 598 12.66 -28.52 -6.79
C GLY A 598 12.68 -27.34 -7.77
N GLU A 599 11.78 -26.39 -7.59
CA GLU A 599 11.67 -25.14 -8.35
C GLU A 599 11.37 -23.99 -7.39
N ALA A 600 11.79 -22.79 -7.80
CA ALA A 600 11.54 -21.53 -7.13
C ALA A 600 11.39 -20.45 -8.20
N TYR A 601 10.39 -19.59 -8.06
CA TYR A 601 10.09 -18.56 -9.04
C TYR A 601 10.78 -17.26 -8.64
N ILE A 602 11.56 -16.69 -9.56
CA ILE A 602 12.11 -15.34 -9.39
C ILE A 602 11.03 -14.29 -9.65
N GLU A 603 10.11 -14.60 -10.58
CA GLU A 603 8.99 -13.77 -10.98
C GLU A 603 7.83 -14.67 -11.42
N GLU A 604 6.61 -14.28 -11.08
CA GLU A 604 5.38 -15.02 -11.41
C GLU A 604 4.47 -14.26 -12.39
N PHE A 605 4.71 -12.95 -12.60
CA PHE A 605 3.89 -12.06 -13.44
C PHE A 605 2.41 -11.97 -13.01
N GLU A 606 2.08 -12.34 -11.78
CA GLU A 606 0.71 -12.31 -11.24
C GLU A 606 0.42 -11.03 -10.43
N GLN A 607 1.42 -10.17 -10.16
CA GLN A 607 1.28 -9.04 -9.23
C GLN A 607 0.80 -7.71 -9.83
N ASP A 608 0.97 -7.47 -11.13
CA ASP A 608 0.64 -6.17 -11.74
C ASP A 608 -0.66 -6.23 -12.55
N ALA A 609 -1.79 -5.97 -11.87
CA ALA A 609 -3.13 -6.00 -12.47
C ALA A 609 -3.46 -4.75 -13.33
N GLY A 610 -2.53 -3.80 -13.47
CA GLY A 610 -2.77 -2.52 -14.13
C GLY A 610 -3.57 -1.52 -13.28
N VAL A 611 -3.94 -0.38 -13.86
CA VAL A 611 -4.74 0.65 -13.20
C VAL A 611 -6.23 0.42 -13.54
N PRO A 612 -7.07 -0.03 -12.60
CA PRO A 612 -8.48 -0.27 -12.89
C PRO A 612 -9.23 1.06 -13.06
N VAL A 613 -10.02 1.17 -14.13
CA VAL A 613 -10.99 2.25 -14.30
C VAL A 613 -12.32 1.78 -13.74
N SER A 614 -12.83 2.45 -12.71
CA SER A 614 -14.10 2.06 -12.11
C SER A 614 -15.25 2.33 -13.08
N LEU A 615 -16.08 1.32 -13.33
CA LEU A 615 -17.30 1.44 -14.13
C LEU A 615 -18.54 1.80 -13.28
N ARG A 616 -18.37 2.17 -12.01
CA ARG A 616 -19.50 2.59 -11.15
C ARG A 616 -20.12 3.87 -11.67
N GLU A 617 -21.43 3.88 -11.86
CA GLU A 617 -22.17 4.97 -12.50
C GLU A 617 -22.05 6.30 -11.75
N THR A 618 -21.83 6.29 -10.44
CA THR A 618 -21.68 7.48 -9.58
C THR A 618 -20.29 8.11 -9.64
N LEU A 619 -19.32 7.51 -10.33
CA LEU A 619 -17.99 8.09 -10.53
C LEU A 619 -17.85 8.79 -11.89
N TRP A 620 -18.90 8.69 -12.71
CA TRP A 620 -18.93 9.27 -14.04
C TRP A 620 -19.95 10.40 -14.08
N GLU A 621 -19.52 11.52 -14.64
CA GLU A 621 -20.33 12.71 -14.81
C GLU A 621 -20.48 13.07 -16.29
N PHE A 622 -21.38 14.00 -16.58
CA PHE A 622 -21.42 14.61 -17.90
C PHE A 622 -20.10 15.32 -18.17
N GLY A 623 -19.55 15.11 -19.37
CA GLY A 623 -18.29 15.74 -19.78
C GLY A 623 -18.53 17.00 -20.62
N SER A 624 -17.50 17.82 -20.70
CA SER A 624 -17.41 18.94 -21.65
C SER A 624 -17.49 18.47 -23.10
N GLY A 625 -17.93 19.39 -23.97
CA GLY A 625 -17.81 19.21 -25.41
C GLY A 625 -16.35 19.23 -25.84
N PRO A 626 -15.89 18.29 -26.69
CA PRO A 626 -14.50 18.30 -27.11
C PRO A 626 -14.10 19.57 -27.86
N SER A 627 -12.95 20.16 -27.49
CA SER A 627 -12.44 21.34 -28.17
C SER A 627 -11.87 21.06 -29.57
N ASP A 628 -11.50 19.81 -29.84
CA ASP A 628 -10.89 19.35 -31.10
C ASP A 628 -11.81 18.35 -31.82
N ALA A 629 -12.05 18.56 -33.11
CA ALA A 629 -12.90 17.71 -33.95
C ALA A 629 -12.18 16.50 -34.58
N ARG A 630 -10.85 16.45 -34.49
CA ARG A 630 -10.05 15.40 -35.13
C ARG A 630 -10.46 14.01 -34.65
N GLY A 631 -10.66 13.11 -35.61
CA GLY A 631 -11.17 11.75 -35.41
C GLY A 631 -12.69 11.60 -35.60
N ALA A 632 -13.43 12.71 -35.68
CA ALA A 632 -14.89 12.73 -35.82
C ALA A 632 -15.37 13.42 -37.11
N GLU A 633 -14.47 13.87 -37.98
CA GLU A 633 -14.83 14.61 -39.20
C GLU A 633 -15.66 13.76 -40.16
N GLU A 634 -15.32 12.47 -40.29
CA GLU A 634 -16.04 11.51 -41.14
C GLU A 634 -17.49 11.24 -40.67
N VAL A 635 -17.80 11.53 -39.42
CA VAL A 635 -19.13 11.39 -38.83
C VAL A 635 -19.83 12.74 -38.66
N GLY A 636 -19.37 13.77 -39.37
CA GLY A 636 -20.09 15.05 -39.51
C GLY A 636 -19.60 16.19 -38.62
N PHE A 637 -18.54 16.00 -37.82
CA PHE A 637 -18.04 17.03 -36.88
C PHE A 637 -16.92 17.91 -37.42
N GLY A 638 -16.70 17.96 -38.75
CA GLY A 638 -15.63 18.77 -39.34
C GLY A 638 -15.70 20.28 -39.03
N ALA A 639 -16.85 20.79 -38.60
CA ALA A 639 -17.05 22.18 -38.16
C ALA A 639 -16.94 22.38 -36.63
N GLY A 640 -16.63 21.32 -35.87
CA GLY A 640 -16.63 21.32 -34.41
C GLY A 640 -17.89 20.68 -33.80
N PHE A 641 -17.94 20.65 -32.47
CA PHE A 641 -19.04 20.11 -31.68
C PHE A 641 -20.05 21.20 -31.35
N ASP A 642 -21.08 21.33 -32.17
CA ASP A 642 -22.19 22.27 -31.94
C ASP A 642 -23.05 21.79 -30.74
N PRO A 643 -23.26 22.60 -29.69
CA PRO A 643 -24.17 22.27 -28.58
C PRO A 643 -25.58 21.91 -29.05
N ASP A 644 -26.00 22.42 -30.20
CA ASP A 644 -27.30 22.10 -30.80
C ASP A 644 -27.46 20.62 -31.21
N ASP A 645 -26.33 19.95 -31.49
CA ASP A 645 -26.24 18.56 -31.91
C ASP A 645 -25.98 17.61 -30.72
N ALA A 646 -25.89 18.15 -29.50
CA ALA A 646 -25.75 17.38 -28.27
C ALA A 646 -27.07 16.69 -27.89
N VAL A 647 -26.99 15.43 -27.45
CA VAL A 647 -28.16 14.61 -27.06
C VAL A 647 -28.05 13.99 -25.68
N GLN A 648 -29.12 13.37 -25.20
CA GLN A 648 -29.10 12.69 -23.91
C GLN A 648 -28.28 11.40 -23.94
N PHE A 649 -27.53 11.18 -22.86
CA PHE A 649 -26.68 10.01 -22.69
C PHE A 649 -26.86 9.47 -21.28
N THR A 650 -27.17 8.18 -21.19
CA THR A 650 -27.45 7.52 -19.92
C THR A 650 -26.51 6.34 -19.75
N TRP A 651 -25.93 6.20 -18.56
CA TRP A 651 -25.13 5.05 -18.14
C TRP A 651 -25.71 4.47 -16.85
N GLN A 652 -25.72 3.14 -16.75
CA GLN A 652 -26.37 2.41 -15.66
C GLN A 652 -25.55 1.18 -15.29
N ASN A 653 -25.29 0.94 -14.01
CA ASN A 653 -24.75 -0.36 -13.59
C ASN A 653 -25.83 -1.45 -13.59
N LEU A 654 -27.09 -1.06 -13.35
CA LEU A 654 -28.18 -1.97 -13.10
C LEU A 654 -29.29 -1.83 -14.13
N ILE A 655 -29.57 -2.93 -14.79
CA ILE A 655 -30.74 -3.08 -15.66
C ILE A 655 -31.52 -4.35 -15.24
N PRO A 656 -32.85 -4.43 -15.47
CA PRO A 656 -33.64 -5.58 -15.08
C PRO A 656 -33.25 -6.86 -15.84
N SER A 657 -33.14 -7.98 -15.13
CA SER A 657 -33.04 -9.32 -15.70
C SER A 657 -34.44 -9.96 -15.77
N GLY A 658 -35.12 -9.82 -16.91
CA GLY A 658 -36.46 -10.41 -17.12
C GLY A 658 -37.58 -9.77 -16.28
N LEU A 659 -38.66 -10.54 -16.03
CA LEU A 659 -39.93 -10.02 -15.47
C LEU A 659 -39.98 -9.87 -13.94
N ALA A 660 -38.94 -10.26 -13.20
CA ALA A 660 -38.99 -10.39 -11.73
C ALA A 660 -38.25 -9.29 -10.94
N GLY A 661 -37.85 -8.18 -11.57
CA GLY A 661 -37.23 -7.04 -10.88
C GLY A 661 -35.83 -7.31 -10.29
N GLN A 662 -35.20 -8.44 -10.61
CA GLN A 662 -33.79 -8.68 -10.34
C GLN A 662 -32.93 -7.87 -11.31
N SER A 663 -31.71 -7.49 -10.91
CA SER A 663 -30.75 -6.84 -11.80
C SER A 663 -29.90 -7.89 -12.52
N VAL A 664 -29.45 -7.59 -13.73
CA VAL A 664 -28.42 -8.37 -14.41
C VAL A 664 -27.18 -8.47 -13.51
N GLN A 665 -26.71 -9.69 -13.28
CA GLN A 665 -25.49 -9.99 -12.53
C GLN A 665 -24.57 -10.77 -13.46
N LEU A 666 -23.32 -10.33 -13.57
CA LEU A 666 -22.31 -10.95 -14.43
C LEU A 666 -21.19 -11.47 -13.55
N ARG A 667 -20.65 -12.62 -13.90
CA ARG A 667 -19.38 -13.12 -13.36
C ARG A 667 -18.31 -12.97 -14.45
N PRO A 668 -17.01 -13.01 -14.10
CA PRO A 668 -15.94 -12.96 -15.09
C PRO A 668 -16.12 -13.99 -16.23
N GLU A 669 -16.54 -15.21 -15.89
CA GLU A 669 -16.81 -16.28 -16.87
C GLU A 669 -18.04 -16.04 -17.76
N ASP A 670 -18.93 -15.10 -17.41
CA ASP A 670 -20.07 -14.70 -18.23
C ASP A 670 -19.68 -13.65 -19.30
N ILE A 671 -18.43 -13.15 -19.26
CA ILE A 671 -17.87 -12.17 -20.20
C ILE A 671 -16.76 -12.82 -21.03
N ASP A 672 -15.76 -13.46 -20.39
CA ASP A 672 -14.64 -14.10 -21.09
C ASP A 672 -14.64 -15.62 -20.90
N THR A 673 -14.69 -16.33 -22.04
CA THR A 673 -14.63 -17.80 -22.10
C THR A 673 -13.31 -18.41 -21.64
N LEU A 674 -12.25 -17.61 -21.50
CA LEU A 674 -10.93 -18.10 -21.05
C LEU A 674 -10.77 -18.12 -19.52
N ILE A 675 -11.63 -17.43 -18.79
CA ILE A 675 -11.54 -17.35 -17.32
C ILE A 675 -12.08 -18.64 -16.69
N ARG A 676 -11.32 -19.20 -15.74
CA ARG A 676 -11.70 -20.38 -14.96
C ARG A 676 -11.52 -20.11 -13.47
N VAL A 677 -12.63 -19.87 -12.77
CA VAL A 677 -12.63 -19.67 -11.33
C VAL A 677 -12.68 -21.02 -10.60
N VAL A 678 -11.75 -21.25 -9.67
CA VAL A 678 -11.72 -22.44 -8.80
C VAL A 678 -11.77 -21.98 -7.34
N GLY A 679 -12.84 -22.31 -6.60
CA GLY A 679 -13.01 -21.89 -5.21
C GLY A 679 -14.46 -21.55 -4.86
N ARG A 680 -14.70 -21.05 -3.64
CA ARG A 680 -16.04 -20.69 -3.13
C ARG A 680 -16.38 -19.19 -3.20
N GLY A 681 -15.50 -18.34 -3.73
CA GLY A 681 -15.77 -16.92 -3.94
C GLY A 681 -16.21 -16.67 -5.37
N GLN A 682 -17.46 -16.28 -5.59
CA GLN A 682 -17.91 -15.71 -6.87
C GLN A 682 -17.92 -14.20 -6.70
N GLN A 683 -16.97 -13.51 -7.34
CA GLN A 683 -16.99 -12.06 -7.45
C GLN A 683 -17.85 -11.70 -8.67
N LEU A 684 -18.83 -10.81 -8.50
CA LEU A 684 -19.60 -10.29 -9.60
C LEU A 684 -18.84 -9.13 -10.24
N GLU A 685 -18.98 -8.99 -11.55
CA GLU A 685 -18.49 -7.84 -12.29
C GLU A 685 -19.48 -6.68 -12.20
N THR A 686 -18.96 -5.46 -12.24
CA THR A 686 -19.77 -4.23 -12.29
C THR A 686 -19.78 -3.69 -13.72
N PRO A 687 -20.75 -4.10 -14.56
CA PRO A 687 -20.85 -3.57 -15.91
C PRO A 687 -21.38 -2.14 -15.90
N MET A 688 -21.16 -1.42 -17.00
CA MET A 688 -21.83 -0.14 -17.27
C MET A 688 -22.61 -0.24 -18.58
N PHE A 689 -23.93 -0.18 -18.52
CA PHE A 689 -24.82 -0.18 -19.68
C PHE A 689 -25.08 1.26 -20.14
N LEU A 690 -24.75 1.56 -21.40
CA LEU A 690 -24.82 2.89 -21.99
C LEU A 690 -25.94 2.97 -23.04
N THR A 691 -26.54 4.15 -23.17
CA THR A 691 -27.51 4.46 -24.24
C THR A 691 -27.32 5.89 -24.73
N LEU A 692 -27.07 6.06 -26.03
CA LEU A 692 -27.09 7.34 -26.72
C LEU A 692 -28.47 7.56 -27.33
N HIS A 693 -29.17 8.60 -26.87
CA HIS A 693 -30.53 8.95 -27.30
C HIS A 693 -30.50 9.91 -28.48
N ALA A 694 -30.08 9.43 -29.65
CA ALA A 694 -29.99 10.26 -30.86
C ALA A 694 -31.32 10.96 -31.22
N ASP A 695 -32.45 10.38 -30.80
CA ASP A 695 -33.83 10.83 -31.01
C ASP A 695 -34.29 11.92 -30.04
N THR A 696 -33.58 12.16 -28.94
CA THR A 696 -33.95 13.21 -27.98
C THR A 696 -32.74 13.94 -27.37
N ALA A 697 -32.81 15.26 -27.40
CA ALA A 697 -31.84 16.15 -26.76
C ALA A 697 -32.22 16.52 -25.32
N GLY A 698 -33.05 15.70 -24.65
CA GLY A 698 -33.60 16.00 -23.31
C GLY A 698 -34.49 14.88 -22.79
N GLY A 699 -34.78 14.87 -21.49
CA GLY A 699 -35.65 13.85 -20.90
C GLY A 699 -36.19 14.23 -19.53
N VAL A 700 -37.43 14.70 -19.49
CA VAL A 700 -38.25 14.67 -18.27
C VAL A 700 -39.33 13.64 -18.53
N VAL A 701 -39.31 12.49 -17.85
CA VAL A 701 -40.28 11.42 -18.11
C VAL A 701 -41.14 11.13 -16.88
N GLN A 702 -42.41 10.85 -17.12
CA GLN A 702 -43.33 10.32 -16.10
C GLN A 702 -42.92 8.90 -15.68
N SER A 703 -43.50 8.41 -14.58
CA SER A 703 -43.27 7.04 -14.08
C SER A 703 -43.67 5.92 -15.06
N ASN A 704 -44.44 6.23 -16.11
CA ASN A 704 -44.79 5.33 -17.20
C ASN A 704 -43.84 5.45 -18.42
N ASN A 705 -42.71 6.15 -18.27
CA ASN A 705 -41.73 6.47 -19.31
C ASN A 705 -42.27 7.33 -20.48
N HIS A 706 -43.39 8.03 -20.27
CA HIS A 706 -43.88 9.03 -21.21
C HIS A 706 -43.10 10.33 -21.03
N SER A 707 -42.49 10.84 -22.11
CA SER A 707 -41.75 12.09 -22.05
C SER A 707 -42.67 13.31 -21.95
N LEU A 708 -42.39 14.17 -20.98
CA LEU A 708 -42.99 15.49 -20.77
C LEU A 708 -42.17 16.60 -21.43
N TRP A 709 -40.95 16.27 -21.87
CA TRP A 709 -40.06 17.17 -22.59
C TRP A 709 -39.35 16.41 -23.71
N THR A 710 -39.76 16.68 -24.95
CA THR A 710 -39.07 16.19 -26.14
C THR A 710 -38.73 17.38 -27.01
N LEU A 711 -37.50 17.44 -27.47
CA LEU A 711 -37.09 18.40 -28.49
C LEU A 711 -37.40 17.83 -29.88
N PRO A 712 -37.66 18.69 -30.89
CA PRO A 712 -37.87 18.22 -32.25
C PRO A 712 -36.66 17.46 -32.78
N GLU A 713 -36.90 16.36 -33.51
CA GLU A 713 -35.86 15.64 -34.26
C GLU A 713 -35.12 16.60 -35.21
N ARG A 714 -33.79 16.54 -35.20
CA ARG A 714 -32.92 17.36 -36.07
C ARG A 714 -32.30 16.50 -37.15
N ARG A 715 -33.09 16.15 -38.17
CA ARG A 715 -32.64 15.27 -39.26
C ARG A 715 -31.41 15.80 -40.00
N LEU A 716 -30.63 14.88 -40.56
CA LEU A 716 -29.41 15.13 -41.33
C LEU A 716 -28.33 15.86 -40.54
N ARG A 717 -28.33 15.72 -39.22
CA ARG A 717 -27.34 16.34 -38.33
C ARG A 717 -26.66 15.27 -37.48
N PRO A 718 -25.36 15.40 -37.23
CA PRO A 718 -24.65 14.45 -36.39
C PRO A 718 -25.12 14.57 -34.93
N ARG A 719 -24.77 13.59 -34.11
CA ARG A 719 -25.14 13.55 -32.68
C ARG A 719 -23.94 13.26 -31.80
N TRP A 720 -23.85 13.92 -30.65
CA TRP A 720 -22.77 13.66 -29.70
C TRP A 720 -23.19 13.82 -28.25
N ARG A 721 -22.45 13.15 -27.35
CA ARG A 721 -22.48 13.43 -25.92
C ARG A 721 -21.23 12.87 -25.23
N SER A 722 -20.76 13.58 -24.22
CA SER A 722 -19.57 13.21 -23.44
C SER A 722 -19.94 12.75 -22.04
N MET A 723 -19.19 11.78 -21.53
CA MET A 723 -19.09 11.44 -20.11
C MET A 723 -17.62 11.46 -19.69
N VAL A 724 -17.35 11.76 -18.43
CA VAL A 724 -15.99 11.88 -17.90
C VAL A 724 -15.90 11.25 -16.52
N THR A 725 -14.75 10.67 -16.20
CA THR A 725 -14.37 10.24 -14.86
C THR A 725 -13.00 10.77 -14.51
N SER A 726 -12.81 11.14 -13.25
CA SER A 726 -11.48 11.41 -12.70
C SER A 726 -10.75 10.10 -12.44
N LEU A 727 -9.53 9.96 -12.95
CA LEU A 727 -8.60 8.86 -12.65
C LEU A 727 -7.69 9.24 -11.49
N SER A 728 -7.29 10.50 -11.43
CA SER A 728 -6.51 11.08 -10.33
C SER A 728 -6.54 12.60 -10.40
N PRO A 729 -6.88 13.31 -9.30
CA PRO A 729 -6.87 14.77 -9.24
C PRO A 729 -5.52 15.38 -9.65
N THR A 730 -4.41 14.74 -9.29
CA THR A 730 -3.06 15.23 -9.59
C THR A 730 -2.40 14.59 -10.79
N GLY A 731 -2.97 13.48 -11.27
CA GLY A 731 -2.48 12.68 -12.38
C GLY A 731 -1.91 11.33 -11.94
N ILE A 732 -1.95 10.35 -12.84
CA ILE A 732 -1.28 9.06 -12.74
C ILE A 732 -0.28 8.89 -13.88
N ASP A 733 0.81 8.17 -13.59
CA ASP A 733 1.81 7.79 -14.59
C ASP A 733 1.38 6.51 -15.32
N LEU A 734 0.89 6.68 -16.55
CA LEU A 734 0.55 5.60 -17.49
C LEU A 734 1.67 5.31 -18.48
N THR A 735 2.89 5.83 -18.30
CA THR A 735 4.00 5.55 -19.23
C THR A 735 4.39 4.07 -19.29
N ARG A 736 4.03 3.28 -18.27
CA ARG A 736 4.25 1.83 -18.22
C ARG A 736 3.06 1.00 -18.69
N SER A 737 1.88 1.60 -18.69
CA SER A 737 0.68 0.95 -19.19
C SER A 737 0.82 0.76 -20.70
N GLU A 738 0.65 -0.47 -21.16
CA GLU A 738 0.75 -0.80 -22.58
C GLU A 738 -0.58 -0.57 -23.29
N TYR A 739 -1.68 -0.93 -22.63
CA TYR A 739 -3.01 -0.93 -23.23
C TYR A 739 -4.05 -0.31 -22.29
N LEU A 740 -5.04 0.35 -22.89
CA LEU A 740 -6.37 0.49 -22.33
C LEU A 740 -7.22 -0.68 -22.85
N GLU A 741 -7.75 -1.49 -21.94
CA GLU A 741 -8.58 -2.65 -22.27
C GLU A 741 -9.98 -2.49 -21.71
N PHE A 742 -10.98 -2.91 -22.49
CA PHE A 742 -12.37 -2.97 -22.05
C PHE A 742 -13.15 -3.96 -22.90
N TRP A 743 -14.15 -4.58 -22.29
CA TRP A 743 -15.12 -5.41 -23.00
C TRP A 743 -16.31 -4.57 -23.43
N VAL A 744 -16.85 -4.86 -24.61
CA VAL A 744 -18.05 -4.22 -25.14
C VAL A 744 -19.13 -5.27 -25.35
N PHE A 745 -20.29 -5.08 -24.71
CA PHE A 745 -21.49 -5.86 -24.97
C PHE A 745 -22.37 -5.16 -25.99
N GLN A 746 -22.76 -5.86 -27.06
CA GLN A 746 -23.80 -5.40 -27.96
C GLN A 746 -24.92 -6.42 -28.05
N SER A 747 -26.16 -5.96 -27.84
CA SER A 747 -27.35 -6.78 -28.01
C SER A 747 -27.85 -6.75 -29.46
N GLY A 748 -28.67 -7.73 -29.85
CA GLY A 748 -29.29 -7.76 -31.18
C GLY A 748 -30.33 -6.66 -31.42
N ALA A 749 -30.75 -5.93 -30.39
CA ALA A 749 -31.69 -4.81 -30.50
C ALA A 749 -30.95 -3.48 -30.30
N ARG A 750 -31.02 -2.59 -31.29
CA ARG A 750 -30.41 -1.24 -31.25
C ARG A 750 -28.89 -1.24 -30.93
N PRO A 751 -28.06 -2.13 -31.52
CA PRO A 751 -26.62 -2.12 -31.24
C PRO A 751 -25.95 -0.84 -31.72
N ALA A 752 -24.92 -0.41 -30.99
CA ALA A 752 -24.10 0.76 -31.33
C ALA A 752 -23.52 0.70 -32.76
N ASP A 753 -23.12 -0.50 -33.21
CA ASP A 753 -22.69 -0.77 -34.59
C ASP A 753 -23.74 -0.30 -35.61
N SER A 754 -25.00 -0.72 -35.45
CA SER A 754 -26.07 -0.39 -36.42
C SER A 754 -26.39 1.09 -36.51
N ALA A 755 -26.09 1.85 -35.46
CA ALA A 755 -26.25 3.31 -35.42
C ALA A 755 -24.99 4.06 -35.88
N GLY A 756 -23.92 3.35 -36.25
CA GLY A 756 -22.65 3.94 -36.69
C GLY A 756 -21.91 4.68 -35.57
N VAL A 757 -22.17 4.35 -34.30
CA VAL A 757 -21.55 5.02 -33.15
C VAL A 757 -20.04 4.79 -33.15
N ARG A 758 -19.28 5.87 -32.98
CA ARG A 758 -17.85 5.85 -32.70
C ARG A 758 -17.61 6.44 -31.32
N LEU A 759 -16.61 5.93 -30.61
CA LEU A 759 -16.18 6.47 -29.33
C LEU A 759 -14.88 7.24 -29.52
N LEU A 760 -14.87 8.49 -29.07
CA LEU A 760 -13.65 9.26 -28.89
C LEU A 760 -13.24 9.09 -27.42
N VAL A 761 -12.12 8.42 -27.21
CA VAL A 761 -11.58 8.12 -25.88
C VAL A 761 -10.40 9.05 -25.64
N ASP A 762 -10.60 10.05 -24.78
CA ASP A 762 -9.60 11.05 -24.44
C ASP A 762 -8.99 10.73 -23.08
N LEU A 763 -7.68 10.46 -23.06
CA LEU A 763 -6.89 10.24 -21.84
C LEU A 763 -5.96 11.42 -21.61
N GLY A 764 -6.14 12.17 -20.52
CA GLY A 764 -5.29 13.32 -20.21
C GLY A 764 -5.91 14.29 -19.23
N SER A 765 -5.81 15.59 -19.52
CA SER A 765 -6.54 16.65 -18.81
C SER A 765 -7.55 17.26 -19.77
N VAL A 766 -8.84 17.05 -19.48
CA VAL A 766 -9.96 17.59 -20.25
C VAL A 766 -10.62 18.76 -19.53
N ASN A 767 -11.39 19.57 -20.25
CA ASN A 767 -12.16 20.67 -19.67
C ASN A 767 -13.28 20.13 -18.75
N GLU A 768 -13.51 20.83 -17.65
CA GLU A 768 -14.50 20.53 -16.61
C GLU A 768 -15.84 21.24 -16.84
N ASP A 769 -15.90 22.16 -17.81
CA ASP A 769 -17.12 22.87 -18.21
C ASP A 769 -18.09 21.93 -18.93
N ALA A 770 -18.90 21.19 -18.16
CA ALA A 770 -19.85 20.26 -18.74
C ALA A 770 -21.04 21.01 -19.35
N LEU A 771 -21.63 20.37 -20.35
CA LEU A 771 -22.80 20.90 -21.02
C LEU A 771 -24.02 20.10 -20.58
N ALA A 772 -25.05 20.75 -20.08
CA ALA A 772 -26.37 20.14 -19.93
C ALA A 772 -27.46 20.96 -20.61
N PHE A 773 -28.65 20.40 -20.69
CA PHE A 773 -29.80 21.03 -21.30
C PHE A 773 -31.02 20.86 -20.40
N ALA A 774 -31.87 21.88 -20.41
CA ALA A 774 -33.14 21.90 -19.71
C ALA A 774 -34.21 22.59 -20.59
N PRO A 775 -35.50 22.39 -20.32
CA PRO A 775 -36.57 23.14 -20.98
C PRO A 775 -36.53 24.63 -20.61
N GLU A 776 -36.93 25.52 -21.51
CA GLU A 776 -37.00 26.97 -21.23
C GLU A 776 -38.30 27.40 -20.55
N SER A 777 -39.37 26.64 -20.79
CA SER A 777 -40.72 26.99 -20.35
C SER A 777 -41.50 25.76 -19.90
N LEU A 778 -42.46 26.01 -19.02
CA LEU A 778 -43.40 25.00 -18.55
C LEU A 778 -44.84 25.45 -18.83
N LEU A 779 -45.71 24.49 -19.07
CA LEU A 779 -47.14 24.64 -19.21
C LEU A 779 -47.82 23.70 -18.23
N VAL A 780 -48.48 24.26 -17.21
CA VAL A 780 -49.26 23.47 -16.25
C VAL A 780 -50.67 23.29 -16.82
N ASN A 781 -51.08 22.04 -17.05
CA ASN A 781 -52.43 21.67 -17.46
C ASN A 781 -53.05 20.72 -16.42
N GLY A 782 -53.72 21.30 -15.41
CA GLY A 782 -54.25 20.52 -14.30
C GLY A 782 -53.12 19.95 -13.43
N ALA A 783 -53.02 18.62 -13.37
CA ALA A 783 -51.96 17.91 -12.62
C ALA A 783 -50.73 17.57 -13.48
N ASP A 784 -50.79 17.77 -14.80
CA ASP A 784 -49.70 17.49 -15.72
C ASP A 784 -48.92 18.77 -16.06
N THR A 785 -47.59 18.67 -16.07
CA THR A 785 -46.70 19.75 -16.52
C THR A 785 -46.01 19.32 -17.81
N LEU A 786 -46.19 20.10 -18.86
CA LEU A 786 -45.49 19.93 -20.13
C LEU A 786 -44.37 20.95 -20.25
N TYR A 787 -43.23 20.54 -20.79
CA TYR A 787 -42.06 21.37 -20.90
C TYR A 787 -41.70 21.64 -22.37
N ARG A 788 -41.22 22.84 -22.68
CA ARG A 788 -40.89 23.28 -24.05
C ARG A 788 -39.65 24.17 -24.08
N GLY A 789 -39.07 24.28 -25.28
CA GLY A 789 -37.86 25.06 -25.50
C GLY A 789 -36.61 24.32 -25.03
N ARG A 790 -35.45 24.96 -25.20
CA ARG A 790 -34.14 24.42 -24.83
C ARG A 790 -33.22 25.54 -24.33
N GLN A 791 -32.75 25.41 -23.10
CA GLN A 791 -31.68 26.22 -22.54
C GLN A 791 -30.44 25.34 -22.29
N TYR A 792 -29.27 25.96 -22.40
CA TYR A 792 -27.99 25.36 -22.06
C TYR A 792 -27.66 25.70 -20.60
N ILE A 793 -27.36 24.67 -19.81
CA ILE A 793 -27.03 24.78 -18.38
C ILE A 793 -25.58 24.33 -18.18
N GLY A 794 -24.88 24.94 -17.21
CA GLY A 794 -23.51 24.59 -16.82
C GLY A 794 -22.44 25.48 -17.48
N GLN A 795 -22.63 25.87 -18.74
CA GLN A 795 -21.60 26.60 -19.50
C GLN A 795 -21.03 27.83 -18.77
N GLY A 796 -19.73 27.77 -18.47
CA GLY A 796 -18.97 28.84 -17.83
C GLY A 796 -19.22 29.01 -16.32
N ARG A 797 -19.93 28.07 -15.67
CA ARG A 797 -20.22 28.06 -14.23
C ARG A 797 -19.82 26.71 -13.63
N LEU A 798 -19.01 26.71 -12.58
CA LEU A 798 -18.72 25.48 -11.84
C LEU A 798 -20.00 25.00 -11.14
N ASP A 799 -20.56 23.87 -11.59
CA ASP A 799 -21.68 23.24 -10.90
C ASP A 799 -21.20 22.17 -9.92
N THR A 800 -21.43 22.42 -8.63
CA THR A 800 -21.08 21.51 -7.54
C THR A 800 -22.09 21.59 -6.41
N GLU A 801 -22.37 20.45 -5.77
CA GLU A 801 -23.14 20.41 -4.53
C GLU A 801 -22.27 20.63 -3.28
N ARG A 802 -20.96 20.85 -3.43
CA ARG A 802 -20.14 21.22 -2.26
C ARG A 802 -20.54 22.58 -1.71
N SER A 803 -20.60 22.67 -0.39
CA SER A 803 -20.75 23.93 0.32
C SER A 803 -19.52 24.84 0.12
N GLY A 804 -19.61 26.12 0.51
CA GLY A 804 -18.48 27.06 0.40
C GLY A 804 -17.23 26.67 1.19
N ASP A 805 -17.39 25.79 2.18
CA ASP A 805 -16.29 25.19 2.97
C ASP A 805 -15.80 23.86 2.38
N ASP A 806 -16.21 23.53 1.16
CA ASP A 806 -15.84 22.32 0.40
C ASP A 806 -16.31 20.99 1.04
N ILE A 807 -17.40 21.06 1.80
CA ILE A 807 -18.03 19.91 2.47
C ILE A 807 -19.36 19.59 1.79
N PHE A 808 -19.66 18.30 1.62
CA PHE A 808 -20.95 17.81 1.14
C PHE A 808 -21.79 17.20 2.28
N ASN A 809 -23.02 17.69 2.45
CA ASN A 809 -24.02 17.08 3.32
C ASN A 809 -25.28 16.73 2.51
N ALA A 810 -25.48 15.44 2.24
CA ALA A 810 -26.62 14.91 1.49
C ALA A 810 -28.01 15.32 2.01
N GLN A 811 -28.16 15.77 3.26
CA GLN A 811 -29.47 16.25 3.75
C GLN A 811 -29.79 17.69 3.32
N VAL A 812 -28.77 18.48 3.02
CA VAL A 812 -28.88 19.93 2.82
C VAL A 812 -28.47 20.34 1.41
N ASP A 813 -27.46 19.66 0.87
CA ASP A 813 -26.73 20.08 -0.33
C ASP A 813 -27.13 19.32 -1.59
N ASP A 814 -27.67 18.10 -1.44
CA ASP A 814 -28.17 17.24 -2.51
C ASP A 814 -29.46 17.81 -3.15
N ARG A 815 -29.25 18.79 -4.04
CA ARG A 815 -30.28 19.64 -4.67
C ARG A 815 -30.33 19.45 -6.19
N GLY A 816 -29.44 18.64 -6.73
CA GLY A 816 -29.18 18.42 -8.14
C GLY A 816 -28.32 19.51 -8.77
N ILE A 817 -27.53 19.08 -9.76
CA ILE A 817 -26.70 19.93 -10.61
C ILE A 817 -27.15 19.83 -12.07
N LEU A 818 -26.63 20.73 -12.92
CA LEU A 818 -26.80 20.66 -14.36
C LEU A 818 -28.27 20.53 -14.80
N GLY A 819 -28.58 19.52 -15.62
CA GLY A 819 -29.89 19.31 -16.24
C GLY A 819 -31.03 19.04 -15.27
N ASP A 820 -30.75 18.70 -14.00
CA ASP A 820 -31.78 18.46 -12.99
C ASP A 820 -32.30 19.75 -12.34
N ARG A 821 -31.52 20.84 -12.46
CA ARG A 821 -31.83 22.15 -11.91
C ARG A 821 -31.71 23.25 -12.99
N PRO A 822 -32.81 23.56 -13.70
CA PRO A 822 -32.81 24.63 -14.69
C PRO A 822 -32.54 25.98 -14.06
N ASP A 823 -31.80 26.84 -14.77
CA ASP A 823 -31.51 28.22 -14.30
C ASP A 823 -32.80 29.05 -14.18
N ARG A 824 -33.72 28.88 -15.12
CA ARG A 824 -35.05 29.49 -15.09
C ARG A 824 -36.06 28.72 -15.93
N LEU A 825 -37.32 28.73 -15.53
CA LEU A 825 -38.45 28.22 -16.31
C LEU A 825 -39.51 29.30 -16.46
N LEU A 826 -39.85 29.64 -17.70
CA LEU A 826 -40.92 30.57 -18.00
C LEU A 826 -42.28 29.88 -17.84
N THR A 827 -43.15 30.47 -17.03
CA THR A 827 -44.55 30.05 -16.86
C THR A 827 -45.45 30.71 -17.91
N PRO A 828 -46.66 30.17 -18.17
CA PRO A 828 -47.57 30.72 -19.16
C PRO A 828 -48.00 32.17 -18.88
N ASP A 829 -47.98 32.57 -17.62
CA ASP A 829 -48.38 33.91 -17.15
C ASP A 829 -47.22 34.93 -17.18
N GLY A 830 -46.04 34.53 -17.68
CA GLY A 830 -44.84 35.36 -17.76
C GLY A 830 -44.01 35.42 -16.46
N GLY A 831 -44.34 34.61 -15.45
CA GLY A 831 -43.50 34.43 -14.25
C GLY A 831 -42.34 33.47 -14.50
N GLU A 832 -41.28 33.55 -13.68
CA GLU A 832 -40.10 32.67 -13.73
C GLU A 832 -40.05 31.76 -12.49
N VAL A 833 -39.67 30.49 -12.67
CA VAL A 833 -39.42 29.50 -11.61
C VAL A 833 -38.01 28.93 -11.76
N ASP A 834 -37.20 28.99 -10.71
CA ASP A 834 -35.77 28.64 -10.69
C ASP A 834 -35.42 27.50 -9.67
N THR A 835 -36.44 26.94 -9.03
CA THR A 835 -36.30 25.94 -7.93
C THR A 835 -37.01 24.63 -8.22
N LEU A 836 -37.68 24.50 -9.36
CA LEU A 836 -38.41 23.28 -9.73
C LEU A 836 -37.44 22.18 -10.18
N PRO A 837 -37.34 21.05 -9.45
CA PRO A 837 -36.55 19.91 -9.93
C PRO A 837 -37.18 19.32 -11.17
N LEU A 838 -36.36 19.04 -12.17
CA LEU A 838 -36.78 18.27 -13.34
C LEU A 838 -36.68 16.76 -13.09
N CYS A 839 -35.79 16.37 -12.18
CA CYS A 839 -35.70 15.03 -11.65
C CYS A 839 -35.50 15.03 -10.13
N GLN A 840 -36.01 14.01 -9.45
CA GLN A 840 -35.74 13.78 -8.02
C GLN A 840 -35.71 12.28 -7.71
N ARG A 841 -34.65 11.83 -7.04
CA ARG A 841 -34.61 10.52 -6.38
C ARG A 841 -35.11 10.63 -4.95
N ILE A 842 -35.68 9.54 -4.47
CA ILE A 842 -36.03 9.38 -3.06
C ILE A 842 -35.10 8.32 -2.51
N LEU A 843 -34.26 8.70 -1.54
CA LEU A 843 -33.46 7.77 -0.77
C LEU A 843 -34.40 6.75 -0.10
N SER A 844 -34.38 5.51 -0.59
CA SER A 844 -35.25 4.44 -0.11
C SER A 844 -34.41 3.18 0.18
N ALA A 845 -34.96 2.26 0.97
CA ALA A 845 -34.29 1.01 1.30
C ALA A 845 -34.14 0.05 0.09
N SER A 846 -34.81 0.34 -1.03
CA SER A 846 -34.72 -0.40 -2.29
C SER A 846 -34.10 0.48 -3.38
N VAL A 847 -33.10 -0.05 -4.06
CA VAL A 847 -32.53 0.62 -5.24
C VAL A 847 -33.53 0.51 -6.40
N PRO A 848 -33.96 1.63 -7.00
CA PRO A 848 -34.75 1.56 -8.21
C PRO A 848 -33.87 1.01 -9.35
N VAL A 849 -34.27 -0.13 -9.92
CA VAL A 849 -33.65 -0.69 -11.13
C VAL A 849 -34.45 -0.18 -12.32
N PHE A 850 -33.83 0.67 -13.12
CA PHE A 850 -34.47 1.26 -14.30
C PHE A 850 -34.24 0.39 -15.54
N PRO A 851 -35.19 0.32 -16.49
CA PRO A 851 -34.95 -0.26 -17.80
C PRO A 851 -33.67 0.31 -18.46
N TRP A 852 -33.05 -0.47 -19.34
CA TRP A 852 -31.86 -0.02 -20.05
C TRP A 852 -32.17 1.20 -20.93
N GLY A 853 -31.52 2.32 -20.63
CA GLY A 853 -31.66 3.61 -21.31
C GLY A 853 -32.80 4.46 -20.77
N ASP A 854 -33.27 4.22 -19.55
CA ASP A 854 -34.29 5.09 -18.94
C ASP A 854 -33.74 6.49 -18.67
N LEU A 855 -34.47 7.53 -19.06
CA LEU A 855 -34.03 8.92 -18.95
C LEU A 855 -33.99 9.41 -17.50
N ASN A 856 -34.73 8.78 -16.57
CA ASN A 856 -34.70 9.11 -15.14
C ASN A 856 -33.58 8.36 -14.38
N SER A 857 -32.74 7.56 -15.05
CA SER A 857 -31.72 6.76 -14.37
C SER A 857 -30.56 7.58 -13.82
N ARG A 858 -30.31 8.78 -14.36
CA ARG A 858 -29.19 9.68 -14.04
C ARG A 858 -29.65 10.97 -13.37
N CYS A 859 -30.33 10.79 -12.26
CA CYS A 859 -30.86 11.87 -11.45
C CYS A 859 -29.88 12.19 -10.31
N THR A 860 -29.36 13.41 -10.29
CA THR A 860 -28.43 13.94 -9.29
C THR A 860 -29.17 14.27 -7.99
N ARG A 861 -30.26 15.04 -8.08
CA ARG A 861 -31.04 15.42 -6.89
C ARG A 861 -31.61 14.23 -6.11
N GLY A 862 -31.35 14.21 -4.81
CA GLY A 862 -31.82 13.22 -3.84
C GLY A 862 -31.15 11.86 -3.96
N ASN A 863 -30.01 11.76 -4.68
CA ASN A 863 -29.30 10.50 -4.88
C ASN A 863 -28.40 10.12 -3.69
N GLY A 864 -28.12 11.06 -2.78
CA GLY A 864 -27.29 10.89 -1.59
C GLY A 864 -25.78 10.92 -1.83
N GLU A 865 -25.34 11.29 -3.03
CA GLU A 865 -23.94 11.36 -3.46
C GLU A 865 -23.55 12.80 -3.80
N LEU A 866 -22.26 13.12 -3.70
CA LEU A 866 -21.77 14.40 -4.19
C LEU A 866 -21.77 14.38 -5.72
N ASP A 867 -22.58 15.23 -6.33
CA ASP A 867 -22.48 15.52 -7.75
C ASP A 867 -21.67 16.82 -7.96
N THR A 868 -20.65 16.77 -8.81
CA THR A 868 -19.76 17.91 -9.06
C THR A 868 -19.09 17.82 -10.42
N GLU A 869 -18.97 18.96 -11.09
CA GLU A 869 -18.16 19.11 -12.30
C GLU A 869 -16.67 19.35 -11.98
N ASP A 870 -16.34 19.67 -10.72
CA ASP A 870 -14.98 19.82 -10.20
C ASP A 870 -14.26 18.46 -10.13
N LEU A 871 -13.55 18.08 -11.20
CA LEU A 871 -12.97 16.75 -11.37
C LEU A 871 -11.67 16.54 -10.58
N ASP A 872 -10.95 17.62 -10.27
CA ASP A 872 -9.71 17.60 -9.51
C ASP A 872 -9.79 18.26 -8.13
N ALA A 873 -11.00 18.65 -7.72
CA ALA A 873 -11.31 19.24 -6.42
C ALA A 873 -10.53 20.55 -6.16
N ASP A 874 -10.17 21.27 -7.22
CA ASP A 874 -9.54 22.58 -7.10
C ASP A 874 -10.59 23.69 -6.91
N ASN A 875 -11.88 23.42 -7.03
CA ASN A 875 -12.97 24.39 -6.95
C ASN A 875 -12.78 25.50 -8.01
N GLY A 876 -12.54 25.08 -9.25
CA GLY A 876 -12.46 25.90 -10.46
C GLY A 876 -12.83 25.08 -11.69
N LEU A 877 -13.26 25.74 -12.77
CA LEU A 877 -13.57 25.08 -14.05
C LEU A 877 -12.34 24.92 -14.97
N ASN A 878 -11.18 25.45 -14.56
CA ASN A 878 -9.98 25.45 -15.37
C ASN A 878 -10.14 26.14 -16.78
N LEU A 879 -11.01 27.16 -16.88
CA LEU A 879 -11.36 27.87 -18.13
C LEU A 879 -10.23 28.70 -18.77
N SER A 880 -9.23 29.14 -18.00
CA SER A 880 -8.17 30.03 -18.50
C SER A 880 -7.02 29.25 -19.14
N GLY A 881 -7.12 28.87 -20.42
CA GLY A 881 -6.01 28.23 -21.15
C GLY A 881 -6.35 27.38 -22.39
N ALA A 882 -7.63 27.13 -22.69
CA ALA A 882 -8.19 26.57 -23.94
C ALA A 882 -7.34 25.56 -24.74
N ASN A 883 -6.64 24.64 -24.08
CA ASN A 883 -6.09 23.45 -24.71
C ASN A 883 -6.26 22.28 -23.74
N GLU A 884 -7.27 21.45 -24.01
CA GLU A 884 -7.27 20.08 -23.52
C GLU A 884 -5.91 19.46 -23.82
N ASN A 885 -5.35 18.72 -22.87
CA ASN A 885 -4.07 18.03 -23.04
C ASN A 885 -4.34 16.54 -22.93
N ALA A 886 -4.80 15.93 -24.03
CA ALA A 886 -5.22 14.54 -24.06
C ALA A 886 -4.70 13.79 -25.29
N LEU A 887 -4.50 12.49 -25.12
CA LEU A 887 -4.36 11.54 -26.22
C LEU A 887 -5.74 11.00 -26.55
N ARG A 888 -6.15 11.20 -27.80
CA ARG A 888 -7.42 10.70 -28.32
C ARG A 888 -7.24 9.42 -29.10
N TYR A 889 -8.06 8.43 -28.78
CA TYR A 889 -8.23 7.19 -29.54
C TYR A 889 -9.65 7.13 -30.10
N VAL A 890 -9.77 6.81 -31.39
CA VAL A 890 -11.07 6.65 -32.05
C VAL A 890 -11.38 5.17 -32.16
N VAL A 891 -12.41 4.72 -31.48
CA VAL A 891 -12.82 3.31 -31.45
C VAL A 891 -14.16 3.17 -32.17
N THR A 892 -14.19 2.36 -33.21
CA THR A 892 -15.45 1.93 -33.84
C THR A 892 -15.87 0.63 -33.19
N LEU A 893 -17.12 0.55 -32.71
CA LEU A 893 -17.61 -0.63 -32.01
C LEU A 893 -18.04 -1.73 -33.00
N GLN A 894 -17.12 -2.14 -33.87
CA GLN A 894 -17.32 -3.17 -34.89
C GLN A 894 -16.19 -4.21 -34.85
N PRO A 895 -16.41 -5.47 -35.29
CA PRO A 895 -15.38 -6.52 -35.28
C PRO A 895 -14.20 -6.28 -36.25
N ASN A 896 -14.31 -5.35 -37.18
CA ASN A 896 -13.24 -4.97 -38.12
C ASN A 896 -12.43 -3.76 -37.64
N ASP A 897 -12.76 -3.20 -36.47
CA ASP A 897 -11.97 -2.14 -35.88
C ASP A 897 -10.57 -2.65 -35.53
N ARG A 898 -9.57 -1.79 -35.67
CA ARG A 898 -8.17 -2.15 -35.43
C ARG A 898 -7.86 -2.54 -33.97
N TYR A 899 -8.69 -2.10 -33.03
CA TYR A 899 -8.53 -2.38 -31.60
C TYR A 899 -9.32 -3.61 -31.16
N PHE A 900 -10.14 -4.19 -32.04
CA PHE A 900 -10.85 -5.43 -31.74
C PHE A 900 -9.85 -6.60 -31.63
N VAL A 901 -9.97 -7.38 -30.55
CA VAL A 901 -9.10 -8.54 -30.30
C VAL A 901 -9.83 -9.86 -30.53
N ARG A 902 -10.95 -10.07 -29.81
CA ARG A 902 -11.72 -11.32 -29.86
C ARG A 902 -13.14 -11.14 -29.33
N ASN A 903 -14.01 -12.08 -29.70
CA ASN A 903 -15.28 -12.26 -29.02
C ASN A 903 -15.10 -13.09 -27.74
N GLY A 904 -15.86 -12.74 -26.72
CA GLY A 904 -16.02 -13.47 -25.47
C GLY A 904 -17.31 -14.30 -25.51
N VAL A 905 -18.07 -14.28 -24.42
CA VAL A 905 -19.33 -15.00 -24.32
C VAL A 905 -20.39 -14.41 -25.25
N GLN A 906 -21.13 -15.29 -25.91
CA GLN A 906 -22.30 -14.95 -26.72
C GLN A 906 -23.58 -15.40 -26.03
N SER A 907 -24.53 -14.47 -25.89
CA SER A 907 -25.89 -14.78 -25.46
C SER A 907 -26.65 -15.36 -26.66
N VAL A 908 -27.31 -16.50 -26.46
CA VAL A 908 -28.08 -17.19 -27.51
C VAL A 908 -29.50 -17.41 -27.01
N ASP A 909 -30.48 -17.06 -27.84
CA ASP A 909 -31.87 -17.41 -27.60
C ASP A 909 -32.03 -18.93 -27.68
N ALA A 910 -32.45 -19.55 -26.56
CA ALA A 910 -32.54 -21.00 -26.45
C ALA A 910 -33.61 -21.63 -27.37
N ALA A 911 -34.61 -20.87 -27.80
CA ALA A 911 -35.70 -21.37 -28.65
C ALA A 911 -35.36 -21.28 -30.15
N THR A 912 -34.61 -20.26 -30.56
CA THR A 912 -34.28 -19.99 -31.97
C THR A 912 -32.84 -20.28 -32.34
N GLY A 913 -31.94 -20.46 -31.36
CA GLY A 913 -30.50 -20.61 -31.57
C GLY A 913 -29.82 -19.34 -32.09
N ARG A 914 -30.53 -18.20 -32.13
CA ARG A 914 -30.01 -16.93 -32.63
C ARG A 914 -29.19 -16.22 -31.54
N VAL A 915 -28.03 -15.68 -31.92
CA VAL A 915 -27.24 -14.81 -31.03
C VAL A 915 -28.03 -13.54 -30.72
N THR A 916 -28.27 -13.31 -29.44
CA THR A 916 -29.00 -12.15 -28.90
C THR A 916 -28.08 -11.09 -28.31
N GLY A 917 -26.81 -11.42 -28.08
CA GLY A 917 -25.78 -10.45 -27.70
C GLY A 917 -24.39 -11.05 -27.70
N THR A 918 -23.36 -10.22 -27.83
CA THR A 918 -21.96 -10.64 -27.86
C THR A 918 -21.11 -9.69 -27.02
N TRP A 919 -20.24 -10.25 -26.19
CA TRP A 919 -19.11 -9.53 -25.59
C TRP A 919 -17.91 -9.55 -26.53
N SER A 920 -17.25 -8.41 -26.68
CA SER A 920 -16.08 -8.24 -27.55
C SER A 920 -14.98 -7.49 -26.81
N LEU A 921 -13.76 -8.02 -26.81
CA LEU A 921 -12.60 -7.38 -26.19
C LEU A 921 -11.98 -6.37 -27.14
N TYR A 922 -11.82 -5.14 -26.66
CA TYR A 922 -11.06 -4.09 -27.31
C TYR A 922 -9.79 -3.80 -26.51
N ARG A 923 -8.68 -3.63 -27.22
CA ARG A 923 -7.36 -3.35 -26.66
C ARG A 923 -6.73 -2.20 -27.43
N VAL A 924 -6.68 -1.03 -26.80
CA VAL A 924 -6.13 0.20 -27.37
C VAL A 924 -4.70 0.39 -26.86
N PRO A 925 -3.66 0.28 -27.70
CA PRO A 925 -2.29 0.53 -27.28
C PRO A 925 -2.10 2.01 -26.94
N LEU A 926 -1.63 2.31 -25.72
CA LEU A 926 -1.46 3.72 -25.30
C LEU A 926 -0.40 4.45 -26.13
N ARG A 927 0.54 3.72 -26.72
CA ARG A 927 1.60 4.26 -27.60
C ARG A 927 1.29 4.09 -29.10
N ASP A 928 0.02 3.93 -29.46
CA ASP A 928 -0.40 3.89 -30.85
C ASP A 928 0.02 5.16 -31.59
N SER A 929 0.78 5.00 -32.68
CA SER A 929 1.29 6.10 -33.49
C SER A 929 0.21 6.90 -34.21
N THR A 930 -1.01 6.39 -34.24
CA THR A 930 -2.17 7.03 -34.84
C THR A 930 -3.08 7.72 -33.81
N ALA A 931 -2.72 7.67 -32.52
CA ALA A 931 -3.41 8.46 -31.50
C ALA A 931 -3.29 9.95 -31.84
N ILE A 932 -4.37 10.70 -31.61
CA ILE A 932 -4.41 12.13 -31.92
C ILE A 932 -4.00 12.89 -30.66
N SER A 933 -2.88 13.60 -30.72
CA SER A 933 -2.45 14.50 -29.64
C SER A 933 -3.22 15.81 -29.69
N ILE A 934 -3.96 16.10 -28.62
CA ILE A 934 -4.63 17.37 -28.37
C ILE A 934 -3.77 18.13 -27.34
N GLY A 935 -3.35 19.35 -27.67
CA GLY A 935 -2.41 20.12 -26.85
C GLY A 935 -1.05 19.42 -26.72
N THR A 936 -0.50 19.42 -25.50
CA THR A 936 0.75 18.75 -25.10
C THR A 936 0.44 17.70 -24.02
N PRO A 937 -0.16 16.55 -24.38
CA PRO A 937 -0.53 15.53 -23.41
C PRO A 937 0.72 14.91 -22.76
N ASN A 938 0.62 14.59 -21.48
CA ASN A 938 1.70 13.98 -20.71
C ASN A 938 1.22 12.67 -20.07
N LEU A 939 1.72 11.54 -20.59
CA LEU A 939 1.41 10.20 -20.07
C LEU A 939 1.83 9.99 -18.61
N ARG A 940 2.69 10.85 -18.04
CA ARG A 940 3.08 10.79 -16.63
C ARG A 940 2.09 11.47 -15.69
N SER A 941 1.10 12.17 -16.24
CA SER A 941 0.18 13.02 -15.48
C SER A 941 -1.22 12.97 -16.10
N ILE A 942 -1.73 11.77 -16.32
CA ILE A 942 -3.09 11.56 -16.85
C ILE A 942 -4.08 11.72 -15.71
N ARG A 943 -5.00 12.69 -15.80
CA ARG A 943 -5.95 13.01 -14.72
C ARG A 943 -7.33 12.43 -14.97
N HIS A 944 -7.80 12.54 -16.20
CA HIS A 944 -9.18 12.30 -16.58
C HIS A 944 -9.25 11.30 -17.75
N LEU A 945 -10.35 10.55 -17.79
CA LEU A 945 -10.79 9.78 -18.94
C LEU A 945 -12.14 10.34 -19.38
N ARG A 946 -12.21 10.90 -20.60
CA ARG A 946 -13.46 11.33 -21.23
C ARG A 946 -13.80 10.39 -22.39
N ILE A 947 -15.04 9.92 -22.41
CA ILE A 947 -15.60 9.15 -23.53
C ILE A 947 -16.67 10.02 -24.18
N THR A 948 -16.46 10.34 -25.45
CA THR A 948 -17.47 11.02 -26.28
C THR A 948 -18.05 10.03 -27.26
N ALA A 949 -19.34 9.74 -27.15
CA ALA A 949 -20.07 8.97 -28.15
C ALA A 949 -20.51 9.91 -29.27
N VAL A 950 -20.13 9.59 -30.51
CA VAL A 950 -20.54 10.34 -31.71
C VAL A 950 -21.28 9.42 -32.67
N ALA A 951 -22.35 9.93 -33.28
CA ALA A 951 -23.10 9.23 -34.30
C ALA A 951 -23.20 10.10 -35.57
N PRO A 952 -23.08 9.48 -36.76
CA PRO A 952 -23.19 10.19 -38.03
C PRO A 952 -24.60 10.75 -38.24
N PRO A 953 -24.78 11.68 -39.19
CA PRO A 953 -26.10 12.11 -39.62
C PRO A 953 -26.97 10.92 -40.03
N ASP A 954 -28.21 10.93 -39.56
CA ASP A 954 -29.26 10.06 -40.04
C ASP A 954 -29.53 10.41 -41.51
N ASN A 955 -29.17 9.51 -42.45
CA ASN A 955 -29.33 9.71 -43.90
C ASN A 955 -30.82 9.72 -44.32
N ASP A 956 -31.60 10.70 -43.83
CA ASP A 956 -33.06 10.84 -43.92
C ASP A 956 -33.84 9.64 -43.33
N SER A 957 -33.20 8.89 -42.43
CA SER A 957 -33.81 7.82 -41.64
C SER A 957 -34.15 8.33 -40.24
N PRO A 958 -35.05 7.69 -39.47
CA PRO A 958 -35.28 8.08 -38.08
C PRO A 958 -34.00 7.96 -37.25
N ASP A 959 -33.75 8.92 -36.35
CA ASP A 959 -32.65 8.87 -35.39
C ASP A 959 -32.67 7.53 -34.61
N ILE A 960 -31.52 6.87 -34.54
CA ILE A 960 -31.41 5.53 -33.95
C ILE A 960 -30.84 5.65 -32.53
N VAL A 961 -31.65 5.34 -31.52
CA VAL A 961 -31.17 5.10 -30.16
C VAL A 961 -30.19 3.94 -30.18
N ALA A 962 -28.98 4.13 -29.65
CA ALA A 962 -27.91 3.13 -29.67
C ALA A 962 -27.61 2.62 -28.26
N ARG A 963 -27.42 1.30 -28.09
CA ARG A 963 -27.17 0.64 -26.80
C ARG A 963 -25.96 -0.28 -26.84
N TRP A 964 -25.10 -0.19 -25.83
CA TRP A 964 -23.97 -1.08 -25.59
C TRP A 964 -23.61 -1.12 -24.09
N GLY A 965 -22.79 -2.08 -23.65
CA GLY A 965 -22.30 -2.15 -22.28
C GLY A 965 -20.79 -2.25 -22.22
N PHE A 966 -20.18 -1.75 -21.15
CA PHE A 966 -18.78 -1.98 -20.80
C PHE A 966 -18.65 -2.96 -19.64
N ALA A 967 -17.56 -3.73 -19.65
CA ALA A 967 -17.09 -4.53 -18.52
C ALA A 967 -15.56 -4.57 -18.47
#